data_AF-A0AAU6P0Z6-F1
#
_entry.id   AF-A0AAU6P0Z6-F1
#
_cell.length_a   1.000
_cell.length_b   1.000
_cell.length_c   1.000
_cell.angle_alpha   90.00
_cell.angle_beta   90.00
_cell.angle_gamma   90.00
#
_symmetry.space_group_name_H-M   'P 1'
#
loop_
_entity.id
_entity.type
_entity.pdbx_description
1 polymer ?
#
loop_
_entity_poly.entity_id
_entity_poly.type
_entity_poly.pdbx_seq_one_letter_code
_entity_poly.pdbx_strand_id
1 'polypeptide(L)'
;MFKIDVISVRLIFALFLCFISVSYSQEEASIWYFGFNAGVQFNAGSPDPIVLNDGQLSTEEGCSTISDSNGNLLFYSDGITVWDKMHNVMPNGTGLRGDPSSTQSGIIVPKPNNPDVYYIFTVVNEANAEGLCYSEVDMNLNGGNGDVTSVKNVELLSPSTEKISAVMHGNDTDIWVIGHGWENNSFLAYRVTPSGVNVTPVISNVGEVHGGNTASTIGYLKFSPDGQKLAVAKWSNNSFVEILDFDDTTGAVSNPVTINGLFYLGVSNGAYGIEFSPDSSLLYVGDTNFSTSEGRVHQFDVTQPTANAIINSQTILNEGTEIPGALQLAINGKIYISNTSTGNLDVIESPNELGANCNYVSNVVDLSPGIAVYGLPPFIQSFFSVAINVENVCLGSETEFFIEATDEIESISWDFGDGNTSTEEIPTHIYQTAGDYVVSVTVSTTDETKTFERDISIYSVPVANQASDYILCDIGNDGEESFDLNTKTTEILGTQSATDFEVMYYASMEDAENKENELTIPYLSNNQEVFARIYNAQAPNCYDISSFNLILSQQPEAQPIQDIITCDNEIVDGSETIVFNTITPIVLGNQDASLFNVSYHLNETDAENNNGNLPTVYTTVNNPQEIFVRIENTDNNTCYDVTSFNVFIEDQIIAYTPENMFACDDASNDGVEVFNLTNQENAIINGQSGDYIISYYSTETDAILSENAISNTYQNTSSSETIFARIEKDTNANCFDVTSFEIAVLEYPEIIMPDSYNICTNETVILRAPIGFNSYSWSTGETTKDIIVTQPGDYTVIVTKVFNTNPITECESSKTIQVIESDEAIFETFEIQDWTDNSNSIAVFVTGLGDYEYSLDNIVYQDNPVFYNLEPGEYSVFIRDKNGCGVIYEDIYLMYYPKFFTPNDDGYNDFWQIKMASHEPGLEIYIHDRHGKLLTKINPNSLGWDGTFNGELMPTNDYWFVVKRPSNGKTYKGHFTLKR
;
A
#
# COMPACT_ATOMS: atom_id res chain seq x y z
N MET A 1 30.67 1.14 14.39
CA MET A 1 31.87 1.24 13.53
C MET A 1 31.51 2.11 12.34
N PHE A 2 31.61 3.44 12.46
CA PHE A 2 31.81 4.40 11.36
C PHE A 2 32.29 5.70 12.03
N LYS A 3 33.44 6.20 11.57
CA LYS A 3 34.09 7.42 12.07
C LYS A 3 33.39 8.64 11.47
N ILE A 4 33.05 9.61 12.31
CA ILE A 4 32.62 10.95 11.90
C ILE A 4 33.89 11.81 11.81
N ASP A 5 34.21 12.29 10.61
CA ASP A 5 35.33 13.20 10.37
C ASP A 5 34.91 14.66 10.62
N VAL A 6 35.60 15.29 11.58
CA VAL A 6 35.48 16.70 11.94
C VAL A 6 36.32 17.54 10.97
N ILE A 7 35.87 17.69 9.72
CA ILE A 7 36.45 18.63 8.74
C ILE A 7 35.32 19.15 7.83
N SER A 8 34.39 19.96 8.35
CA SER A 8 33.45 20.75 7.51
C SER A 8 32.92 22.03 8.18
N VAL A 9 33.31 22.34 9.42
CA VAL A 9 32.74 23.48 10.19
C VAL A 9 33.58 24.77 10.09
N ARG A 10 34.56 24.85 9.17
CA ARG A 10 35.39 26.07 8.99
C ARG A 10 35.47 26.62 7.56
N LEU A 11 34.75 26.03 6.62
CA LEU A 11 34.66 26.56 5.25
C LEU A 11 33.29 27.19 4.92
N ILE A 12 32.28 27.00 5.78
CA ILE A 12 30.94 27.59 5.62
C ILE A 12 30.88 29.01 6.24
N PHE A 13 31.79 29.35 7.16
CA PHE A 13 31.83 30.67 7.81
C PHE A 13 32.49 31.78 6.96
N ALA A 14 33.04 31.45 5.78
CA ALA A 14 33.73 32.41 4.92
C ALA A 14 33.00 32.67 3.59
N LEU A 15 31.88 32.00 3.31
CA LEU A 15 31.03 32.26 2.14
C LEU A 15 29.78 33.08 2.46
N PHE A 16 29.53 33.38 3.74
CA PHE A 16 28.42 34.27 4.17
C PHE A 16 28.77 35.77 4.11
N LEU A 17 30.02 36.11 3.75
CA LEU A 17 30.52 37.49 3.65
C LEU A 17 30.36 38.13 2.26
N CYS A 18 29.49 37.55 1.42
CA CYS A 18 29.03 38.14 0.15
C CYS A 18 27.50 38.16 0.06
N PHE A 19 26.80 38.25 1.20
CA PHE A 19 25.52 38.94 1.14
C PHE A 19 25.84 40.41 0.91
N ILE A 20 25.54 40.87 -0.31
CA ILE A 20 25.21 42.26 -0.53
C ILE A 20 24.12 42.52 0.50
N SER A 21 24.45 43.22 1.58
CA SER A 21 23.48 43.89 2.42
C SER A 21 22.72 44.80 1.47
N VAL A 22 21.58 44.32 0.99
CA VAL A 22 20.57 45.19 0.40
C VAL A 22 20.03 45.95 1.60
N SER A 23 20.72 47.04 1.95
CA SER A 23 20.14 48.07 2.79
C SER A 23 18.83 48.44 2.12
N TYR A 24 17.71 48.24 2.81
CA TYR A 24 16.44 48.78 2.35
C TYR A 24 16.55 50.29 2.47
N SER A 25 16.86 50.93 1.35
CA SER A 25 16.80 52.38 1.24
C SER A 25 15.35 52.84 1.48
N GLN A 26 15.15 54.02 2.07
CA GLN A 26 13.84 54.68 2.16
C GLN A 26 13.77 55.77 1.08
N GLU A 27 13.86 55.34 -0.18
CA GLU A 27 14.04 56.20 -1.35
C GLU A 27 12.72 56.53 -2.09
N GLU A 28 11.57 56.39 -1.43
CA GLU A 28 10.24 56.64 -2.02
C GLU A 28 10.05 58.10 -2.50
N ALA A 29 10.86 59.03 -1.97
CA ALA A 29 10.89 60.44 -2.37
C ALA A 29 12.09 60.80 -3.29
N SER A 30 12.76 59.83 -3.91
CA SER A 30 13.95 60.05 -4.75
C SER A 30 13.67 60.80 -6.05
N ILE A 31 12.52 60.58 -6.71
CA ILE A 31 12.24 61.16 -8.03
C ILE A 31 11.08 62.14 -7.93
N TRP A 32 11.28 63.35 -8.45
CA TRP A 32 10.29 64.41 -8.46
C TRP A 32 9.98 64.79 -9.91
N TYR A 33 8.71 64.79 -10.27
CA TYR A 33 8.24 65.44 -11.51
C TYR A 33 7.30 66.58 -11.16
N PHE A 34 7.47 67.72 -11.83
CA PHE A 34 6.70 68.94 -11.54
C PHE A 34 6.78 69.95 -12.70
N GLY A 35 5.96 71.00 -12.61
CA GLY A 35 6.00 72.13 -13.53
C GLY A 35 5.76 71.73 -14.99
N PHE A 36 6.50 72.36 -15.90
CA PHE A 36 6.45 72.06 -17.33
C PHE A 36 7.60 71.14 -17.73
N ASN A 37 7.32 69.84 -17.82
CA ASN A 37 8.23 68.77 -18.25
C ASN A 37 9.55 68.72 -17.45
N ALA A 38 9.57 69.22 -16.22
CA ALA A 38 10.73 69.16 -15.35
C ALA A 38 10.68 67.95 -14.44
N GLY A 39 11.85 67.41 -14.11
CA GLY A 39 12.02 66.49 -13.02
C GLY A 39 13.43 66.50 -12.46
N VAL A 40 13.59 65.95 -11.26
CA VAL A 40 14.88 65.71 -10.64
C VAL A 40 14.90 64.35 -9.95
N GLN A 41 16.07 63.74 -9.90
CA GLN A 41 16.35 62.53 -9.13
C GLN A 41 17.43 62.83 -8.09
N PHE A 42 17.10 62.52 -6.84
CA PHE A 42 18.03 62.46 -5.73
C PHE A 42 18.52 61.03 -5.60
N ASN A 43 19.83 60.86 -5.39
CA ASN A 43 20.41 59.56 -5.06
C ASN A 43 21.01 59.67 -3.66
N ALA A 44 20.83 58.63 -2.85
CA ALA A 44 21.49 58.53 -1.55
C ALA A 44 23.01 58.78 -1.70
N GLY A 45 23.54 59.71 -0.90
CA GLY A 45 24.97 60.07 -0.90
C GLY A 45 25.45 61.00 -2.02
N SER A 46 24.58 61.46 -2.94
CA SER A 46 24.93 62.50 -3.93
C SER A 46 24.62 63.91 -3.39
N PRO A 47 25.57 64.87 -3.43
CA PRO A 47 25.32 66.22 -2.94
C PRO A 47 24.34 67.01 -3.83
N ASP A 48 24.26 66.65 -5.12
CA ASP A 48 23.48 67.36 -6.13
C ASP A 48 22.48 66.42 -6.82
N PRO A 49 21.27 66.90 -7.17
CA PRO A 49 20.28 66.13 -7.92
C PRO A 49 20.63 66.00 -9.41
N ILE A 50 20.12 64.93 -10.03
CA ILE A 50 20.18 64.70 -11.48
C ILE A 50 18.91 65.26 -12.12
N VAL A 51 19.04 66.11 -13.13
CA VAL A 51 17.90 66.68 -13.86
C VAL A 51 17.31 65.66 -14.84
N LEU A 52 16.00 65.49 -14.80
CA LEU A 52 15.21 64.61 -15.67
C LEU A 52 14.37 65.45 -16.64
N ASN A 53 14.31 65.03 -17.90
CA ASN A 53 13.65 65.75 -19.00
C ASN A 53 12.64 64.88 -19.77
N ASP A 54 12.22 63.78 -19.16
CA ASP A 54 11.33 62.76 -19.73
C ASP A 54 9.91 62.80 -19.15
N GLY A 55 9.69 63.59 -18.10
CA GLY A 55 8.40 63.79 -17.46
C GLY A 55 7.34 64.38 -18.40
N GLN A 56 6.09 63.96 -18.20
CA GLN A 56 4.95 64.38 -19.03
C GLN A 56 4.06 65.43 -18.37
N LEU A 57 4.35 65.80 -17.10
CA LEU A 57 3.61 66.86 -16.41
C LEU A 57 3.72 68.19 -17.15
N SER A 58 2.59 68.91 -17.20
CA SER A 58 2.53 70.26 -17.73
C SER A 58 1.55 71.07 -16.90
N THR A 59 1.99 71.51 -15.73
CA THR A 59 1.14 72.16 -14.70
C THR A 59 1.83 73.38 -14.11
N GLU A 60 1.03 74.29 -13.54
CA GLU A 60 1.56 75.44 -12.79
C GLU A 60 1.89 75.07 -11.34
N GLU A 61 1.09 74.21 -10.70
CA GLU A 61 1.25 73.87 -9.28
C GLU A 61 1.06 72.37 -9.02
N GLY A 62 0.01 71.79 -9.59
CA GLY A 62 -0.40 70.44 -9.25
C GLY A 62 0.58 69.37 -9.71
N CYS A 63 1.20 68.68 -8.77
CA CYS A 63 2.05 67.52 -9.02
C CYS A 63 2.11 66.60 -7.79
N SER A 64 2.33 65.31 -8.05
CA SER A 64 2.64 64.29 -7.06
C SER A 64 3.44 63.18 -7.74
N THR A 65 4.42 62.62 -7.06
CA THR A 65 5.27 61.53 -7.57
C THR A 65 5.53 60.55 -6.43
N ILE A 66 5.75 59.27 -6.76
CA ILE A 66 6.24 58.28 -5.80
C ILE A 66 7.25 57.34 -6.47
N SER A 67 8.32 57.02 -5.76
CA SER A 67 9.27 55.97 -6.09
C SER A 67 9.05 54.73 -5.20
N ASP A 68 9.62 53.59 -5.57
CA ASP A 68 9.75 52.45 -4.67
C ASP A 68 10.83 52.70 -3.62
N SER A 69 10.95 51.78 -2.65
CA SER A 69 11.98 51.85 -1.61
C SER A 69 13.42 51.86 -2.17
N ASN A 70 13.64 51.44 -3.41
CA ASN A 70 14.95 51.48 -4.05
C ASN A 70 15.16 52.75 -4.90
N GLY A 71 14.26 53.73 -4.82
CA GLY A 71 14.35 55.00 -5.53
C GLY A 71 13.88 54.96 -6.98
N ASN A 72 13.38 53.83 -7.47
CA ASN A 72 12.88 53.74 -8.84
C ASN A 72 11.48 54.33 -8.96
N LEU A 73 11.24 55.11 -10.01
CA LEU A 73 9.94 55.70 -10.28
C LEU A 73 8.86 54.62 -10.37
N LEU A 74 7.74 54.81 -9.67
CA LEU A 74 6.55 54.00 -9.84
C LEU A 74 5.54 54.71 -10.74
N PHE A 75 5.09 55.89 -10.31
CA PHE A 75 4.16 56.73 -11.06
C PHE A 75 4.11 58.15 -10.52
N TYR A 76 3.46 59.04 -11.29
CA TYR A 76 3.23 60.43 -10.92
C TYR A 76 1.91 60.95 -11.50
N SER A 77 1.41 62.06 -10.96
CA SER A 77 0.10 62.61 -11.31
C SER A 77 0.08 64.14 -11.22
N ASP A 78 -0.72 64.78 -12.08
CA ASP A 78 -1.05 66.21 -11.99
C ASP A 78 -2.27 66.48 -11.08
N GLY A 79 -2.91 65.42 -10.59
CA GLY A 79 -4.16 65.46 -9.83
C GLY A 79 -5.39 65.04 -10.65
N ILE A 80 -5.30 64.98 -11.98
CA ILE A 80 -6.39 64.56 -12.89
C ILE A 80 -6.01 63.39 -13.81
N THR A 81 -4.71 63.18 -14.04
CA THR A 81 -4.09 62.19 -14.91
C THR A 81 -2.92 61.52 -14.20
N VAL A 82 -2.82 60.20 -14.29
CA VAL A 82 -1.75 59.39 -13.71
C VAL A 82 -0.89 58.78 -14.81
N TRP A 83 0.43 58.97 -14.72
CA TRP A 83 1.43 58.39 -15.62
C TRP A 83 2.28 57.36 -14.91
N ASP A 84 2.52 56.22 -15.57
CA ASP A 84 3.38 55.16 -15.07
C ASP A 84 4.88 55.49 -15.18
N LYS A 85 5.72 54.60 -14.66
CA LYS A 85 7.19 54.68 -14.72
C LYS A 85 7.77 54.74 -16.14
N MET A 86 7.01 54.31 -17.15
CA MET A 86 7.37 54.39 -18.57
C MET A 86 6.81 55.65 -19.23
N HIS A 87 6.25 56.57 -18.44
CA HIS A 87 5.63 57.82 -18.84
C HIS A 87 4.38 57.68 -19.73
N ASN A 88 3.73 56.51 -19.69
CA ASN A 88 2.45 56.32 -20.35
C ASN A 88 1.31 56.61 -19.37
N VAL A 89 0.20 57.15 -19.87
CA VAL A 89 -1.01 57.31 -19.05
C VAL A 89 -1.50 55.92 -18.62
N MET A 90 -1.63 55.72 -17.31
CA MET A 90 -2.16 54.46 -16.77
C MET A 90 -3.58 54.21 -17.32
N PRO A 91 -3.98 52.94 -17.53
CA PRO A 91 -5.38 52.64 -17.76
C PRO A 91 -6.21 53.18 -16.58
N ASN A 92 -7.44 53.60 -16.88
CA ASN A 92 -8.32 54.33 -15.95
C ASN A 92 -7.67 55.54 -15.20
N GLY A 93 -6.48 55.99 -15.62
CA GLY A 93 -5.69 57.00 -14.93
C GLY A 93 -6.12 58.43 -15.19
N THR A 94 -7.19 58.66 -15.96
CA THR A 94 -7.68 60.02 -16.31
C THR A 94 -9.00 60.34 -15.62
N GLY A 95 -9.27 61.61 -15.35
CA GLY A 95 -10.51 62.05 -14.71
C GLY A 95 -10.53 61.80 -13.20
N LEU A 96 -9.38 61.89 -12.54
CA LEU A 96 -9.33 62.06 -11.09
C LEU A 96 -9.90 63.43 -10.69
N ARG A 97 -10.49 63.56 -9.50
CA ARG A 97 -11.14 64.78 -8.98
C ARG A 97 -10.16 65.72 -8.24
N GLY A 98 -8.97 65.92 -8.81
CA GLY A 98 -8.05 66.99 -8.40
C GLY A 98 -8.07 68.16 -9.38
N ASP A 99 -7.12 69.09 -9.24
CA ASP A 99 -6.92 70.16 -10.22
C ASP A 99 -5.42 70.50 -10.39
N PRO A 100 -4.88 70.58 -11.61
CA PRO A 100 -3.49 70.99 -11.87
C PRO A 100 -3.10 72.39 -11.37
N SER A 101 -4.08 73.22 -11.01
CA SER A 101 -3.91 74.56 -10.43
C SER A 101 -4.10 74.59 -8.91
N SER A 102 -4.33 73.44 -8.26
CA SER A 102 -4.40 73.36 -6.80
C SER A 102 -3.00 73.33 -6.20
N THR A 103 -2.75 74.16 -5.18
CA THR A 103 -1.44 74.32 -4.53
C THR A 103 -0.77 73.01 -4.12
N GLN A 104 -1.55 72.04 -3.60
CA GLN A 104 -1.09 70.67 -3.38
C GLN A 104 -2.07 69.68 -4.03
N SER A 105 -2.17 69.65 -5.36
CA SER A 105 -3.23 68.93 -6.10
C SER A 105 -3.42 67.46 -5.77
N GLY A 106 -2.38 66.79 -5.28
CA GLY A 106 -2.52 65.50 -4.66
C GLY A 106 -1.28 65.04 -3.90
N ILE A 107 -1.43 63.95 -3.16
CA ILE A 107 -0.34 63.23 -2.48
C ILE A 107 -0.55 61.74 -2.69
N ILE A 108 0.56 61.02 -2.90
CA ILE A 108 0.54 59.57 -3.11
C ILE A 108 0.99 58.88 -1.82
N VAL A 109 0.22 57.89 -1.38
CA VAL A 109 0.40 57.21 -0.10
C VAL A 109 0.37 55.70 -0.32
N PRO A 110 1.40 54.93 0.07
CA PRO A 110 1.36 53.48 -0.03
C PRO A 110 0.30 52.89 0.91
N LYS A 111 -0.26 51.74 0.55
CA LYS A 111 -1.10 50.96 1.44
C LYS A 111 -0.19 50.20 2.41
N PRO A 112 -0.31 50.39 3.73
CA PRO A 112 0.50 49.66 4.70
C PRO A 112 0.42 48.14 4.50
N ASN A 113 1.55 47.45 4.63
CA ASN A 113 1.70 46.01 4.42
C ASN A 113 1.29 45.49 3.02
N ASN A 114 1.21 46.36 2.03
CA ASN A 114 0.98 45.97 0.64
C ASN A 114 1.84 46.83 -0.30
N PRO A 115 2.99 46.31 -0.78
CA PRO A 115 3.95 47.08 -1.57
C PRO A 115 3.45 47.44 -2.97
N ASP A 116 2.36 46.84 -3.44
CA ASP A 116 1.85 47.05 -4.80
C ASP A 116 0.65 47.99 -4.86
N VAL A 117 0.03 48.35 -3.73
CA VAL A 117 -1.17 49.18 -3.71
C VAL A 117 -0.87 50.56 -3.12
N TYR A 118 -1.33 51.59 -3.83
CA TYR A 118 -1.14 52.99 -3.46
C TYR A 118 -2.46 53.74 -3.54
N TYR A 119 -2.58 54.82 -2.78
CA TYR A 119 -3.70 55.74 -2.85
C TYR A 119 -3.22 57.11 -3.31
N ILE A 120 -3.90 57.66 -4.32
CA ILE A 120 -3.74 59.05 -4.74
C ILE A 120 -4.85 59.83 -4.05
N PHE A 121 -4.49 60.65 -3.07
CA PHE A 121 -5.39 61.65 -2.52
C PHE A 121 -5.29 62.91 -3.38
N THR A 122 -6.42 63.45 -3.77
CA THR A 122 -6.53 64.59 -4.69
C THR A 122 -7.39 65.68 -4.09
N VAL A 123 -6.97 66.94 -4.22
CA VAL A 123 -7.74 68.12 -3.82
C VAL A 123 -7.99 69.01 -5.03
N VAL A 124 -9.17 69.61 -5.07
CA VAL A 124 -9.59 70.55 -6.12
C VAL A 124 -9.29 72.01 -5.73
N ASN A 125 -9.15 72.89 -6.72
CA ASN A 125 -8.91 74.31 -6.53
C ASN A 125 -10.15 75.10 -6.08
N GLU A 126 -9.91 76.30 -5.53
CA GLU A 126 -10.90 77.35 -5.26
C GLU A 126 -12.15 76.92 -4.46
N ALA A 127 -12.00 75.94 -3.56
CA ALA A 127 -13.08 75.43 -2.72
C ALA A 127 -14.28 74.88 -3.52
N ASN A 128 -13.99 74.29 -4.67
CA ASN A 128 -14.97 73.57 -5.47
C ASN A 128 -15.60 72.42 -4.64
N ALA A 129 -16.88 72.15 -4.91
CA ALA A 129 -17.66 71.09 -4.27
C ALA A 129 -17.12 69.67 -4.51
N GLU A 130 -16.10 69.49 -5.36
CA GLU A 130 -15.41 68.21 -5.49
C GLU A 130 -14.49 67.87 -4.30
N GLY A 131 -13.96 68.89 -3.62
CA GLY A 131 -13.22 68.75 -2.37
C GLY A 131 -11.98 67.83 -2.43
N LEU A 132 -11.79 67.06 -1.37
CA LEU A 132 -10.75 66.04 -1.20
C LEU A 132 -11.34 64.66 -1.49
N CYS A 133 -10.72 63.94 -2.43
CA CYS A 133 -11.05 62.56 -2.79
C CYS A 133 -9.80 61.66 -2.71
N TYR A 134 -9.99 60.34 -2.70
CA TYR A 134 -8.90 59.38 -2.99
C TYR A 134 -9.26 58.40 -4.11
N SER A 135 -8.23 57.88 -4.76
CA SER A 135 -8.32 56.78 -5.74
C SER A 135 -7.24 55.76 -5.46
N GLU A 136 -7.52 54.48 -5.71
CA GLU A 136 -6.57 53.38 -5.52
C GLU A 136 -5.85 53.06 -6.84
N VAL A 137 -4.55 52.80 -6.74
CA VAL A 137 -3.67 52.32 -7.81
C VAL A 137 -3.14 50.96 -7.38
N ASP A 138 -3.21 49.98 -8.27
CA ASP A 138 -2.62 48.66 -8.06
C ASP A 138 -1.54 48.43 -9.12
N MET A 139 -0.29 48.32 -8.67
CA MET A 139 0.91 48.16 -9.49
C MET A 139 1.01 46.79 -10.15
N ASN A 140 0.29 45.78 -9.67
CA ASN A 140 0.23 44.45 -10.30
C ASN A 140 -0.56 44.45 -11.61
N LEU A 141 -1.38 45.48 -11.84
CA LEU A 141 -2.16 45.63 -13.06
C LEU A 141 -1.28 46.12 -14.23
N ASN A 142 -1.85 46.04 -15.44
CA ASN A 142 -1.22 46.48 -16.68
C ASN A 142 0.21 45.92 -16.92
N GLY A 143 0.46 44.68 -16.47
CA GLY A 143 1.75 44.01 -16.63
C GLY A 143 2.88 44.59 -15.79
N GLY A 144 2.58 45.11 -14.58
CA GLY A 144 3.58 45.67 -13.66
C GLY A 144 3.86 47.17 -13.85
N ASN A 145 3.06 47.84 -14.66
CA ASN A 145 3.09 49.30 -14.84
C ASN A 145 1.98 50.03 -14.07
N GLY A 146 1.08 49.28 -13.42
CA GLY A 146 -0.02 49.81 -12.63
C GLY A 146 -1.23 50.30 -13.43
N ASP A 147 -2.36 50.37 -12.73
CA ASP A 147 -3.66 50.82 -13.22
C ASP A 147 -4.46 51.42 -12.05
N VAL A 148 -5.27 52.46 -12.31
CA VAL A 148 -6.19 52.98 -11.31
C VAL A 148 -7.38 52.02 -11.20
N THR A 149 -7.64 51.50 -10.02
CA THR A 149 -8.66 50.45 -9.84
C THR A 149 -10.09 51.00 -9.97
N SER A 150 -11.08 50.14 -9.77
CA SER A 150 -12.47 50.56 -9.69
C SER A 150 -12.78 51.48 -8.48
N VAL A 151 -11.90 51.50 -7.47
CA VAL A 151 -11.96 52.42 -6.32
C VAL A 151 -11.35 53.74 -6.74
N LYS A 152 -12.21 54.65 -7.23
CA LYS A 152 -11.77 55.91 -7.83
C LYS A 152 -12.67 57.05 -7.39
N ASN A 153 -12.07 58.20 -7.11
CA ASN A 153 -12.76 59.44 -6.76
C ASN A 153 -13.69 59.29 -5.54
N VAL A 154 -13.27 58.52 -4.54
CA VAL A 154 -14.00 58.34 -3.29
C VAL A 154 -13.88 59.63 -2.48
N GLU A 155 -15.01 60.29 -2.26
CA GLU A 155 -15.08 61.59 -1.58
C GLU A 155 -14.84 61.47 -0.07
N LEU A 156 -14.01 62.36 0.47
CA LEU A 156 -13.63 62.39 1.89
C LEU A 156 -14.08 63.68 2.60
N LEU A 157 -13.88 64.82 1.96
CA LEU A 157 -14.20 66.15 2.50
C LEU A 157 -14.66 67.07 1.37
N SER A 158 -15.79 67.74 1.53
CA SER A 158 -16.26 68.74 0.57
C SER A 158 -17.07 69.85 1.25
N PRO A 159 -16.86 71.14 0.89
CA PRO A 159 -15.72 71.66 0.15
C PRO A 159 -14.43 71.69 1.00
N SER A 160 -13.28 71.54 0.35
CA SER A 160 -11.95 71.60 0.99
C SER A 160 -11.16 72.84 0.56
N THR A 161 -10.08 73.15 1.26
CA THR A 161 -9.00 73.99 0.73
C THR A 161 -8.04 73.17 -0.14
N GLU A 162 -7.03 73.81 -0.74
CA GLU A 162 -6.02 73.19 -1.62
C GLU A 162 -4.84 72.58 -0.84
N LYS A 163 -5.12 72.13 0.38
CA LYS A 163 -4.14 71.77 1.41
C LYS A 163 -4.24 70.31 1.74
N ILE A 164 -3.11 69.61 1.61
CA ILE A 164 -3.00 68.21 1.99
C ILE A 164 -1.59 67.87 2.45
N SER A 165 -1.47 67.02 3.45
CA SER A 165 -0.19 66.50 3.91
C SER A 165 -0.34 65.07 4.44
N ALA A 166 0.77 64.37 4.59
CA ALA A 166 0.78 63.04 5.19
C ALA A 166 2.01 62.82 6.09
N VAL A 167 1.86 61.95 7.08
CA VAL A 167 2.89 61.56 8.04
C VAL A 167 2.63 60.13 8.52
N MET A 168 3.68 59.40 8.90
CA MET A 168 3.51 58.10 9.55
C MET A 168 2.76 58.27 10.87
N HIS A 169 1.89 57.32 11.18
CA HIS A 169 1.31 57.17 12.51
C HIS A 169 2.40 56.73 13.48
N GLY A 170 2.28 57.06 14.77
CA GLY A 170 3.22 56.62 15.83
C GLY A 170 3.28 55.11 16.09
N ASN A 171 2.71 54.27 15.20
CA ASN A 171 2.86 52.82 15.21
C ASN A 171 3.77 52.33 14.06
N ASP A 172 4.44 53.27 13.38
CA ASP A 172 5.37 53.06 12.25
C ASP A 172 4.80 52.27 11.06
N THR A 173 3.49 52.03 11.01
CA THR A 173 2.84 51.21 9.99
C THR A 173 1.75 51.99 9.27
N ASP A 174 0.86 52.63 10.01
CA ASP A 174 -0.24 53.37 9.44
C ASP A 174 0.20 54.76 9.01
N ILE A 175 -0.61 55.41 8.16
CA ILE A 175 -0.31 56.75 7.65
C ILE A 175 -1.50 57.67 7.92
N TRP A 176 -1.21 58.85 8.47
CA TRP A 176 -2.18 59.93 8.55
C TRP A 176 -2.13 60.77 7.29
N VAL A 177 -3.28 61.04 6.69
CA VAL A 177 -3.45 62.01 5.61
C VAL A 177 -4.39 63.10 6.11
N ILE A 178 -3.95 64.35 6.08
CA ILE A 178 -4.69 65.46 6.66
C ILE A 178 -5.05 66.50 5.61
N GLY A 179 -6.30 66.95 5.63
CA GLY A 179 -6.79 68.07 4.83
C GLY A 179 -7.46 69.13 5.71
N HIS A 180 -7.75 70.29 5.12
CA HIS A 180 -8.43 71.39 5.81
C HIS A 180 -9.75 71.76 5.11
N GLY A 181 -10.80 71.96 5.90
CA GLY A 181 -12.14 72.31 5.43
C GLY A 181 -12.26 73.76 4.94
N TRP A 182 -13.20 74.04 4.03
CA TRP A 182 -13.52 75.39 3.59
C TRP A 182 -14.57 76.07 4.49
N GLU A 183 -14.42 77.39 4.71
CA GLU A 183 -15.28 78.23 5.57
C GLU A 183 -15.38 77.78 7.05
N ASN A 184 -14.37 77.05 7.52
CA ASN A 184 -14.25 76.62 8.91
C ASN A 184 -12.77 76.57 9.32
N ASN A 185 -12.49 76.08 10.51
CA ASN A 185 -11.15 75.83 11.05
C ASN A 185 -10.96 74.34 11.38
N SER A 186 -11.56 73.45 10.58
CA SER A 186 -11.46 72.01 10.82
C SER A 186 -10.32 71.41 10.02
N PHE A 187 -9.41 70.75 10.75
CA PHE A 187 -8.47 69.78 10.19
C PHE A 187 -9.08 68.39 10.27
N LEU A 188 -8.98 67.62 9.19
CA LEU A 188 -9.54 66.27 9.07
C LEU A 188 -8.41 65.29 8.76
N ALA A 189 -8.04 64.48 9.75
CA ALA A 189 -7.00 63.46 9.63
C ALA A 189 -7.63 62.09 9.35
N TYR A 190 -7.33 61.52 8.19
CA TYR A 190 -7.78 60.21 7.74
C TYR A 190 -6.65 59.19 7.95
N ARG A 191 -6.98 58.04 8.53
CA ARG A 191 -6.01 56.96 8.77
C ARG A 191 -5.99 56.00 7.60
N VAL A 192 -4.83 55.75 7.02
CA VAL A 192 -4.60 54.67 6.05
C VAL A 192 -3.98 53.51 6.81
N THR A 193 -4.61 52.35 6.71
CA THR A 193 -4.22 51.11 7.42
C THR A 193 -4.03 49.98 6.42
N PRO A 194 -3.57 48.78 6.83
CA PRO A 194 -3.56 47.62 5.94
C PRO A 194 -4.93 47.26 5.35
N SER A 195 -6.02 47.64 6.04
CA SER A 195 -7.40 47.47 5.54
C SER A 195 -7.81 48.54 4.50
N GLY A 196 -6.96 49.55 4.27
CA GLY A 196 -7.18 50.67 3.37
C GLY A 196 -7.49 51.99 4.08
N VAL A 197 -8.04 52.94 3.31
CA VAL A 197 -8.36 54.28 3.79
C VAL A 197 -9.59 54.24 4.72
N ASN A 198 -9.43 54.67 5.97
CA ASN A 198 -10.55 54.92 6.87
C ASN A 198 -11.19 56.26 6.51
N VAL A 199 -12.39 56.20 5.91
CA VAL A 199 -13.15 57.37 5.47
C VAL A 199 -13.77 58.19 6.61
N THR A 200 -13.66 57.73 7.87
CA THR A 200 -14.09 58.50 9.05
C THR A 200 -12.86 59.21 9.65
N PRO A 201 -12.75 60.53 9.52
CA PRO A 201 -11.58 61.26 10.01
C PRO A 201 -11.66 61.56 11.50
N VAL A 202 -10.50 61.81 12.09
CA VAL A 202 -10.37 62.56 13.34
C VAL A 202 -10.46 64.04 13.00
N ILE A 203 -11.43 64.73 13.61
CA ILE A 203 -11.73 66.15 13.30
C ILE A 203 -11.27 67.02 14.46
N SER A 204 -10.31 67.91 14.20
CA SER A 204 -9.86 68.94 15.13
C SER A 204 -10.33 70.31 14.66
N ASN A 205 -11.18 70.97 15.45
CA ASN A 205 -11.66 72.34 15.19
C ASN A 205 -10.80 73.35 15.97
N VAL A 206 -9.62 73.66 15.44
CA VAL A 206 -8.59 74.49 16.06
C VAL A 206 -7.94 75.39 15.00
N GLY A 207 -7.26 76.46 15.41
CA GLY A 207 -6.66 77.42 14.49
C GLY A 207 -7.68 78.38 13.87
N GLU A 208 -7.23 79.10 12.84
CA GLU A 208 -7.98 80.17 12.18
C GLU A 208 -8.90 79.65 11.06
N VAL A 209 -9.93 80.44 10.73
CA VAL A 209 -10.90 80.07 9.70
C VAL A 209 -10.34 80.32 8.29
N HIS A 210 -10.35 79.29 7.45
CA HIS A 210 -9.99 79.37 6.04
C HIS A 210 -11.25 79.58 5.19
N GLY A 211 -11.62 80.84 4.94
CA GLY A 211 -12.85 81.16 4.23
C GLY A 211 -12.91 82.57 3.65
N GLY A 212 -14.06 82.90 3.05
CA GLY A 212 -14.34 84.22 2.48
C GLY A 212 -14.03 84.29 0.99
N ASN A 213 -12.83 84.75 0.62
CA ASN A 213 -12.39 84.77 -0.78
C ASN A 213 -11.62 83.49 -1.11
N THR A 214 -11.89 82.87 -2.26
CA THR A 214 -11.28 81.61 -2.70
C THR A 214 -9.76 81.63 -2.69
N ALA A 215 -9.08 82.78 -2.82
CA ALA A 215 -7.64 82.86 -2.62
C ALA A 215 -7.17 82.34 -1.24
N SER A 216 -8.07 82.26 -0.26
CA SER A 216 -7.84 81.65 1.07
C SER A 216 -7.67 80.13 1.04
N THR A 217 -7.93 79.45 -0.08
CA THR A 217 -7.66 78.02 -0.26
C THR A 217 -6.19 77.75 -0.50
N ILE A 218 -5.46 78.70 -1.09
CA ILE A 218 -4.07 78.61 -1.52
C ILE A 218 -3.10 78.59 -0.33
N GLY A 219 -2.00 77.87 -0.49
CA GLY A 219 -0.89 77.73 0.47
C GLY A 219 -0.75 76.30 0.97
N TYR A 220 0.49 75.91 1.29
CA TYR A 220 0.87 74.54 1.67
C TYR A 220 0.46 74.17 3.10
N LEU A 221 0.29 72.86 3.31
CA LEU A 221 0.14 72.18 4.60
C LEU A 221 1.25 71.13 4.73
N LYS A 222 1.99 71.16 5.82
CA LYS A 222 3.16 70.31 6.06
C LYS A 222 3.20 69.80 7.49
N PHE A 223 3.44 68.51 7.66
CA PHE A 223 3.93 67.98 8.93
C PHE A 223 5.42 68.29 9.10
N SER A 224 5.90 68.35 10.34
CA SER A 224 7.34 68.22 10.61
C SER A 224 7.80 66.78 10.35
N PRO A 225 9.07 66.54 10.00
CA PRO A 225 9.59 65.17 9.78
C PRO A 225 9.37 64.22 10.97
N ASP A 226 9.45 64.70 12.20
CA ASP A 226 9.16 63.93 13.42
C ASP A 226 7.66 63.65 13.66
N GLY A 227 6.79 64.24 12.83
CA GLY A 227 5.33 64.13 12.91
C GLY A 227 4.67 64.81 14.10
N GLN A 228 5.40 65.55 14.93
CA GLN A 228 4.85 66.17 16.15
C GLN A 228 4.23 67.55 15.89
N LYS A 229 4.48 68.15 14.72
CA LYS A 229 3.96 69.48 14.35
C LYS A 229 3.31 69.48 12.98
N LEU A 230 2.40 70.42 12.82
CA LEU A 230 1.73 70.72 11.57
C LEU A 230 1.83 72.23 11.32
N ALA A 231 2.31 72.62 10.15
CA ALA A 231 2.31 74.01 9.71
C ALA A 231 1.36 74.18 8.52
N VAL A 232 0.66 75.32 8.47
CA VAL A 232 -0.26 75.64 7.38
C VAL A 232 -0.14 77.10 6.96
N ALA A 233 0.02 77.35 5.66
CA ALA A 233 0.03 78.69 5.09
C ALA A 233 -1.31 79.06 4.48
N LYS A 234 -1.77 80.28 4.75
CA LYS A 234 -2.96 80.84 4.13
C LYS A 234 -2.60 82.06 3.31
N TRP A 235 -2.77 81.95 2.01
CA TRP A 235 -2.70 83.08 1.09
C TRP A 235 -3.99 83.90 1.19
N SER A 236 -3.95 85.24 1.31
CA SER A 236 -5.16 86.11 1.30
C SER A 236 -4.84 87.56 1.69
N ASN A 237 -5.87 88.41 1.70
CA ASN A 237 -5.84 89.75 2.33
C ASN A 237 -5.52 89.72 3.83
N ASN A 238 -5.59 88.56 4.49
CA ASN A 238 -5.17 88.33 5.87
C ASN A 238 -4.20 87.15 5.96
N SER A 239 -3.16 87.15 5.11
CA SER A 239 -2.19 86.05 5.04
C SER A 239 -1.48 85.80 6.37
N PHE A 240 -1.34 84.52 6.71
CA PHE A 240 -0.68 84.02 7.91
C PHE A 240 -0.10 82.63 7.66
N VAL A 241 0.74 82.18 8.59
CA VAL A 241 1.13 80.79 8.76
C VAL A 241 0.77 80.37 10.18
N GLU A 242 0.16 79.20 10.36
CA GLU A 242 -0.06 78.62 11.69
C GLU A 242 0.87 77.42 11.91
N ILE A 243 1.35 77.27 13.13
CA ILE A 243 2.05 76.08 13.63
C ILE A 243 1.16 75.46 14.70
N LEU A 244 0.89 74.17 14.60
CA LEU A 244 0.03 73.41 15.50
C LEU A 244 0.79 72.17 15.98
N ASP A 245 0.43 71.67 17.15
CA ASP A 245 0.91 70.36 17.60
C ASP A 245 0.03 69.27 16.98
N PHE A 246 0.64 68.16 16.56
CA PHE A 246 -0.05 66.96 16.08
C PHE A 246 0.29 65.78 16.97
N ASP A 247 -0.75 65.05 17.36
CA ASP A 247 -0.62 63.77 18.03
C ASP A 247 -0.73 62.66 16.98
N ASP A 248 0.41 62.07 16.62
CA ASP A 248 0.55 61.02 15.61
C ASP A 248 -0.09 59.68 16.01
N THR A 249 -0.43 59.51 17.28
CA THR A 249 -1.13 58.33 17.79
C THR A 249 -2.64 58.49 17.66
N THR A 250 -3.17 59.69 17.92
CA THR A 250 -4.61 59.94 17.92
C THR A 250 -5.13 60.66 16.67
N GLY A 251 -4.25 61.25 15.87
CA GLY A 251 -4.60 62.11 14.72
C GLY A 251 -5.11 63.49 15.12
N ALA A 252 -4.99 63.88 16.39
CA ALA A 252 -5.53 65.13 16.90
C ALA A 252 -4.58 66.30 16.67
N VAL A 253 -5.10 67.39 16.09
CA VAL A 253 -4.41 68.69 15.99
C VAL A 253 -4.78 69.59 17.17
N SER A 254 -3.81 70.30 17.75
CA SER A 254 -4.02 71.19 18.90
C SER A 254 -3.04 72.38 18.97
N ASN A 255 -3.23 73.27 19.95
CA ASN A 255 -2.31 74.36 20.31
C ASN A 255 -1.82 75.26 19.15
N PRO A 256 -2.73 75.90 18.38
CA PRO A 256 -2.33 76.74 17.25
C PRO A 256 -1.51 77.98 17.69
N VAL A 257 -0.46 78.25 16.94
CA VAL A 257 0.39 79.44 17.00
C VAL A 257 0.34 80.15 15.65
N THR A 258 -0.35 81.28 15.58
CA THR A 258 -0.50 82.06 14.34
C THR A 258 0.63 83.08 14.18
N ILE A 259 1.41 82.93 13.12
CA ILE A 259 2.39 83.90 12.61
C ILE A 259 1.68 84.79 11.59
N ASN A 260 1.48 86.07 11.92
CA ASN A 260 0.80 87.03 11.04
C ASN A 260 1.51 88.39 11.04
N GLY A 261 1.12 89.26 10.10
CA GLY A 261 1.68 90.61 9.99
C GLY A 261 3.10 90.69 9.42
N LEU A 262 3.70 89.55 9.06
CA LEU A 262 5.03 89.46 8.44
C LEU A 262 4.98 89.22 6.92
N PHE A 263 3.90 88.60 6.42
CA PHE A 263 3.74 88.21 5.03
C PHE A 263 3.03 89.28 4.18
N TYR A 264 3.22 89.22 2.86
CA TYR A 264 2.45 90.03 1.92
C TYR A 264 0.96 89.75 2.02
N LEU A 265 0.14 90.78 1.80
CA LEU A 265 -1.31 90.69 1.88
C LEU A 265 -1.94 90.99 0.52
N GLY A 266 -2.89 90.16 0.10
CA GLY A 266 -3.64 90.39 -1.13
C GLY A 266 -4.40 89.17 -1.59
N VAL A 267 -5.29 89.35 -2.57
CA VAL A 267 -5.86 88.21 -3.30
C VAL A 267 -4.84 87.57 -4.25
N SER A 268 -3.78 88.32 -4.59
CA SER A 268 -2.67 87.89 -5.44
C SER A 268 -1.33 87.95 -4.70
N ASN A 269 -1.32 88.02 -3.37
CA ASN A 269 -0.10 88.04 -2.58
C ASN A 269 -0.30 87.27 -1.26
N GLY A 270 0.71 86.56 -0.78
CA GLY A 270 0.61 85.81 0.49
C GLY A 270 1.75 84.84 0.75
N ALA A 271 1.74 84.25 1.94
CA ALA A 271 2.49 83.04 2.23
C ALA A 271 1.97 81.87 1.37
N TYR A 272 2.88 81.10 0.78
CA TYR A 272 2.57 80.06 -0.18
C TYR A 272 3.19 78.72 0.23
N GLY A 273 4.48 78.52 -0.04
CA GLY A 273 5.21 77.30 0.30
C GLY A 273 5.70 77.36 1.73
N ILE A 274 5.70 76.21 2.40
CA ILE A 274 6.29 76.03 3.73
C ILE A 274 7.03 74.71 3.77
N GLU A 275 8.08 74.61 4.59
CA GLU A 275 8.78 73.36 4.85
C GLU A 275 9.50 73.39 6.19
N PHE A 276 9.53 72.27 6.92
CA PHE A 276 10.31 72.13 8.15
C PHE A 276 11.76 71.72 7.85
N SER A 277 12.68 72.04 8.76
CA SER A 277 14.02 71.47 8.74
C SER A 277 13.99 69.95 8.99
N PRO A 278 15.00 69.17 8.52
CA PRO A 278 15.11 67.74 8.79
C PRO A 278 14.95 67.36 10.27
N ASP A 279 15.49 68.16 11.18
CA ASP A 279 15.40 67.95 12.63
C ASP A 279 14.14 68.55 13.27
N SER A 280 13.18 69.01 12.47
CA SER A 280 11.90 69.61 12.88
C SER A 280 12.02 70.89 13.72
N SER A 281 13.23 71.43 13.92
CA SER A 281 13.49 72.57 14.80
C SER A 281 13.21 73.94 14.17
N LEU A 282 13.28 74.05 12.84
CA LEU A 282 13.07 75.29 12.08
C LEU A 282 11.93 75.14 11.07
N LEU A 283 11.26 76.26 10.77
CA LEU A 283 10.24 76.36 9.72
C LEU A 283 10.64 77.42 8.69
N TYR A 284 10.59 77.04 7.43
CA TYR A 284 10.83 77.90 6.28
C TYR A 284 9.51 78.27 5.61
N VAL A 285 9.37 79.53 5.20
CA VAL A 285 8.15 80.04 4.56
C VAL A 285 8.51 80.90 3.36
N GLY A 286 8.03 80.53 2.18
CA GLY A 286 8.04 81.37 0.99
C GLY A 286 6.80 82.25 0.93
N ASP A 287 6.98 83.56 0.69
CA ASP A 287 5.88 84.48 0.46
C ASP A 287 6.08 85.32 -0.80
N THR A 288 4.98 85.60 -1.50
CA THR A 288 5.03 86.14 -2.86
C THR A 288 4.09 87.33 -3.02
N ASN A 289 4.53 88.32 -3.80
CA ASN A 289 3.77 89.50 -4.19
C ASN A 289 3.77 89.66 -5.72
N PHE A 290 2.73 89.14 -6.37
CA PHE A 290 2.60 89.27 -7.83
C PHE A 290 2.32 90.69 -8.29
N SER A 291 1.86 91.57 -7.40
CA SER A 291 1.59 92.96 -7.74
C SER A 291 2.89 93.74 -8.02
N THR A 292 3.99 93.35 -7.36
CA THR A 292 5.32 93.96 -7.53
C THR A 292 6.36 93.02 -8.12
N SER A 293 6.03 91.75 -8.35
CA SER A 293 6.96 90.68 -8.78
C SER A 293 8.12 90.52 -7.80
N GLU A 294 7.80 90.52 -6.51
CA GLU A 294 8.75 90.36 -5.41
C GLU A 294 8.41 89.12 -4.58
N GLY A 295 9.42 88.47 -4.01
CA GLY A 295 9.26 87.31 -3.14
C GLY A 295 10.26 87.31 -1.99
N ARG A 296 9.94 86.58 -0.92
CA ARG A 296 10.83 86.41 0.25
C ARG A 296 10.80 84.98 0.76
N VAL A 297 11.93 84.55 1.32
CA VAL A 297 12.06 83.30 2.06
C VAL A 297 12.38 83.63 3.50
N HIS A 298 11.50 83.22 4.40
CA HIS A 298 11.60 83.39 5.84
C HIS A 298 12.05 82.11 6.51
N GLN A 299 12.71 82.23 7.66
CA GLN A 299 13.04 81.14 8.58
C GLN A 299 12.60 81.51 9.98
N PHE A 300 12.03 80.55 10.71
CA PHE A 300 11.58 80.67 12.09
C PHE A 300 12.13 79.51 12.92
N ASP A 301 12.62 79.80 14.11
CA ASP A 301 12.92 78.78 15.12
C ASP A 301 11.64 78.41 15.87
N VAL A 302 11.15 77.19 15.64
CA VAL A 302 9.88 76.69 16.20
C VAL A 302 10.06 75.97 17.53
N THR A 303 11.30 75.85 18.03
CA THR A 303 11.60 75.33 19.38
C THR A 303 11.39 76.37 20.47
N GLN A 304 11.21 77.63 20.08
CA GLN A 304 11.06 78.74 21.03
C GLN A 304 9.80 78.57 21.90
N PRO A 305 9.89 78.83 23.22
CA PRO A 305 8.89 78.39 24.20
C PRO A 305 7.57 79.18 24.18
N THR A 306 7.45 80.21 23.34
CA THR A 306 6.24 81.04 23.24
C THR A 306 6.01 81.48 21.80
N ALA A 307 4.74 81.66 21.41
CA ALA A 307 4.35 82.19 20.11
C ALA A 307 5.10 83.49 19.72
N ASN A 308 5.23 84.43 20.65
CA ASN A 308 5.97 85.68 20.38
C ASN A 308 7.47 85.45 20.19
N ALA A 309 8.07 84.47 20.85
CA ALA A 309 9.48 84.15 20.68
C ALA A 309 9.73 83.49 19.31
N ILE A 310 8.82 82.64 18.83
CA ILE A 310 8.84 82.08 17.47
C ILE A 310 8.71 83.20 16.43
N ILE A 311 7.74 84.10 16.57
CA ILE A 311 7.57 85.23 15.63
C ILE A 311 8.82 86.12 15.61
N ASN A 312 9.43 86.38 16.77
CA ASN A 312 10.62 87.21 16.89
C ASN A 312 11.93 86.51 16.45
N SER A 313 11.93 85.19 16.24
CA SER A 313 13.10 84.46 15.70
C SER A 313 13.21 84.57 14.18
N GLN A 314 12.26 85.26 13.52
CA GLN A 314 12.24 85.45 12.08
C GLN A 314 13.57 85.95 11.54
N THR A 315 14.09 85.23 10.54
CA THR A 315 15.15 85.70 9.67
C THR A 315 14.66 85.69 8.22
N ILE A 316 14.99 86.74 7.45
CA ILE A 316 14.76 86.77 6.00
C ILE A 316 16.05 86.28 5.33
N LEU A 317 15.96 85.15 4.64
CA LEU A 317 17.09 84.50 3.97
C LEU A 317 17.28 85.01 2.54
N ASN A 318 16.17 85.33 1.88
CA ASN A 318 16.15 85.95 0.57
C ASN A 318 14.99 86.95 0.46
N GLU A 319 15.22 88.06 -0.23
CA GLU A 319 14.22 89.08 -0.57
C GLU A 319 14.63 89.75 -1.89
N GLY A 320 13.76 89.67 -2.91
CA GLY A 320 14.13 90.11 -4.25
C GLY A 320 13.06 89.86 -5.29
N THR A 321 13.51 89.73 -6.54
CA THR A 321 12.65 89.45 -7.71
C THR A 321 12.47 87.95 -7.97
N GLU A 322 13.21 87.11 -7.26
CA GLU A 322 12.98 85.67 -7.18
C GLU A 322 11.63 85.43 -6.50
N ILE A 323 10.76 84.65 -7.14
CA ILE A 323 9.42 84.35 -6.64
C ILE A 323 9.42 82.90 -6.14
N PRO A 324 9.40 82.68 -4.81
CA PRO A 324 9.37 81.33 -4.24
C PRO A 324 7.97 80.74 -4.38
N GLY A 325 7.90 79.55 -4.96
CA GLY A 325 6.73 78.67 -4.94
C GLY A 325 6.80 77.72 -3.75
N ALA A 326 6.59 76.44 -4.02
CA ALA A 326 6.69 75.36 -3.06
C ALA A 326 8.11 75.20 -2.52
N LEU A 327 8.19 74.85 -1.24
CA LEU A 327 9.39 74.38 -0.56
C LEU A 327 9.19 72.88 -0.28
N GLN A 328 10.21 72.07 -0.57
CA GLN A 328 10.15 70.63 -0.36
C GLN A 328 11.50 70.13 0.15
N LEU A 329 11.48 69.42 1.27
CA LEU A 329 12.63 68.68 1.80
C LEU A 329 12.90 67.47 0.90
N ALA A 330 14.17 67.24 0.58
CA ALA A 330 14.65 66.12 -0.21
C ALA A 330 15.40 65.10 0.66
N ILE A 331 15.51 63.87 0.16
CA ILE A 331 16.19 62.75 0.84
C ILE A 331 17.68 63.00 1.10
N ASN A 332 18.29 63.98 0.44
CA ASN A 332 19.66 64.42 0.74
C ASN A 332 19.74 65.44 1.89
N GLY A 333 18.64 65.64 2.62
CA GLY A 333 18.58 66.52 3.79
C GLY A 333 18.54 68.01 3.48
N LYS A 334 18.42 68.42 2.21
CA LYS A 334 18.34 69.82 1.77
C LYS A 334 16.92 70.22 1.40
N ILE A 335 16.58 71.51 1.54
CA ILE A 335 15.26 72.02 1.11
C ILE A 335 15.42 72.69 -0.27
N TYR A 336 14.60 72.26 -1.21
CA TYR A 336 14.53 72.82 -2.56
C TYR A 336 13.31 73.71 -2.71
N ILE A 337 13.46 74.80 -3.45
CA ILE A 337 12.45 75.83 -3.58
C ILE A 337 12.24 76.10 -5.06
N SER A 338 11.01 75.98 -5.53
CA SER A 338 10.68 76.34 -6.91
C SER A 338 10.78 77.87 -7.10
N ASN A 339 11.53 78.31 -8.11
CA ASN A 339 11.71 79.72 -8.42
C ASN A 339 10.99 80.06 -9.73
N THR A 340 9.82 80.68 -9.62
CA THR A 340 8.93 80.88 -10.78
C THR A 340 9.44 81.96 -11.72
N SER A 341 10.33 82.83 -11.24
CA SER A 341 10.92 83.92 -12.04
C SER A 341 11.98 83.40 -13.00
N THR A 342 12.70 82.34 -12.63
CA THR A 342 13.82 81.78 -13.40
C THR A 342 13.50 80.43 -14.03
N GLY A 343 12.53 79.70 -13.49
CA GLY A 343 12.19 78.35 -13.94
C GLY A 343 13.07 77.24 -13.34
N ASN A 344 13.88 77.56 -12.34
CA ASN A 344 14.86 76.66 -11.73
C ASN A 344 14.53 76.36 -10.25
N LEU A 345 15.37 75.57 -9.57
CA LEU A 345 15.29 75.40 -8.11
C LEU A 345 16.35 76.22 -7.39
N ASP A 346 15.93 76.91 -6.34
CA ASP A 346 16.81 77.41 -5.27
C ASP A 346 16.98 76.30 -4.22
N VAL A 347 18.02 76.41 -3.38
CA VAL A 347 18.38 75.39 -2.37
C VAL A 347 18.73 76.06 -1.04
N ILE A 348 18.27 75.47 0.05
CA ILE A 348 18.81 75.68 1.40
C ILE A 348 19.70 74.48 1.71
N GLU A 349 21.01 74.71 1.73
CA GLU A 349 22.03 73.67 1.79
C GLU A 349 22.17 73.04 3.19
N SER A 350 21.90 73.81 4.24
CA SER A 350 22.03 73.37 5.64
C SER A 350 20.78 73.73 6.43
N PRO A 351 19.63 73.08 6.17
CA PRO A 351 18.33 73.52 6.68
C PRO A 351 18.13 73.41 8.20
N ASN A 352 19.05 72.78 8.93
CA ASN A 352 19.02 72.79 10.40
C ASN A 352 19.75 74.01 10.99
N GLU A 353 20.47 74.79 10.18
CA GLU A 353 21.26 75.92 10.65
C GLU A 353 20.47 77.24 10.67
N LEU A 354 20.74 78.09 11.65
CA LEU A 354 20.06 79.38 11.80
C LEU A 354 20.66 80.49 10.94
N GLY A 355 19.77 81.28 10.33
CA GLY A 355 20.08 82.47 9.56
C GLY A 355 21.00 82.18 8.37
N ALA A 356 22.02 83.01 8.17
CA ALA A 356 22.93 82.88 7.04
C ALA A 356 23.70 81.54 6.99
N ASN A 357 23.81 80.83 8.12
CA ASN A 357 24.47 79.53 8.17
C ASN A 357 23.66 78.44 7.45
N CYS A 358 22.36 78.63 7.24
CA CYS A 358 21.56 77.69 6.44
C CYS A 358 21.95 77.66 4.96
N ASN A 359 22.74 78.65 4.53
CA ASN A 359 23.30 78.77 3.20
C ASN A 359 22.23 78.63 2.10
N TYR A 360 21.29 79.58 2.06
CA TYR A 360 20.35 79.71 0.94
C TYR A 360 21.11 80.16 -0.32
N VAL A 361 20.93 79.41 -1.41
CA VAL A 361 21.53 79.68 -2.72
C VAL A 361 20.45 79.64 -3.78
N SER A 362 20.35 80.69 -4.59
CA SER A 362 19.36 80.75 -5.67
C SER A 362 19.88 80.14 -6.97
N ASN A 363 18.97 79.56 -7.77
CA ASN A 363 19.21 79.00 -9.11
C ASN A 363 20.30 77.92 -9.15
N VAL A 364 20.31 77.02 -8.17
CA VAL A 364 21.30 75.95 -8.08
C VAL A 364 21.04 74.85 -9.10
N VAL A 365 19.77 74.47 -9.30
CA VAL A 365 19.40 73.39 -10.23
C VAL A 365 18.81 73.97 -11.50
N ASP A 366 19.57 73.95 -12.60
CA ASP A 366 19.12 74.34 -13.94
C ASP A 366 18.27 73.23 -14.57
N LEU A 367 16.98 73.49 -14.75
CA LEU A 367 16.00 72.49 -15.20
C LEU A 367 15.84 72.43 -16.73
N SER A 368 16.56 73.25 -17.50
CA SER A 368 16.33 73.37 -18.95
C SER A 368 16.43 72.02 -19.69
N PRO A 369 15.50 71.71 -20.63
CA PRO A 369 14.41 72.56 -21.13
C PRO A 369 13.15 72.59 -20.26
N GLY A 370 13.07 71.82 -19.18
CA GLY A 370 11.97 71.87 -18.21
C GLY A 370 11.96 73.18 -17.42
N ILE A 371 10.82 73.49 -16.79
CA ILE A 371 10.60 74.73 -16.04
C ILE A 371 9.86 74.43 -14.74
N ALA A 372 10.45 74.80 -13.60
CA ALA A 372 9.75 74.91 -12.32
C ALA A 372 8.76 76.09 -12.35
N VAL A 373 7.56 75.86 -11.84
CA VAL A 373 6.56 76.92 -11.65
C VAL A 373 6.30 77.04 -10.14
N TYR A 374 5.10 76.85 -9.62
CA TYR A 374 4.82 77.01 -8.19
C TYR A 374 4.87 75.70 -7.40
N GLY A 375 4.69 74.57 -8.06
CA GLY A 375 4.51 73.27 -7.41
C GLY A 375 5.79 72.46 -7.25
N LEU A 376 5.89 71.76 -6.12
CA LEU A 376 6.77 70.61 -5.91
C LEU A 376 5.95 69.47 -5.28
N PRO A 377 6.27 68.20 -5.61
CA PRO A 377 5.45 67.06 -5.20
C PRO A 377 5.48 66.92 -3.68
N PRO A 378 4.31 66.84 -3.01
CA PRO A 378 4.26 66.59 -1.58
C PRO A 378 4.52 65.10 -1.28
N PHE A 379 5.24 64.85 -0.20
CA PHE A 379 5.55 63.50 0.30
C PHE A 379 5.14 63.33 1.76
N ILE A 380 5.09 62.07 2.19
CA ILE A 380 4.96 61.70 3.60
C ILE A 380 6.18 62.23 4.34
N GLN A 381 5.97 63.11 5.33
CA GLN A 381 7.07 63.89 5.91
C GLN A 381 8.04 63.05 6.74
N SER A 382 7.58 61.93 7.29
CA SER A 382 8.44 60.98 8.01
C SER A 382 9.54 60.36 7.15
N PHE A 383 9.42 60.38 5.81
CA PHE A 383 10.50 59.93 4.90
C PHE A 383 11.78 60.76 5.04
N PHE A 384 11.71 61.94 5.68
CA PHE A 384 12.85 62.84 5.83
C PHE A 384 13.33 63.01 7.27
N SER A 385 12.79 62.24 8.22
CA SER A 385 13.33 62.19 9.57
C SER A 385 14.68 61.49 9.55
N VAL A 386 15.71 62.02 10.23
CA VAL A 386 16.99 61.30 10.39
C VAL A 386 16.74 60.11 11.31
N ALA A 387 16.41 58.97 10.71
CA ALA A 387 15.95 57.80 11.41
C ALA A 387 17.13 57.05 12.03
N ILE A 388 17.09 56.88 13.36
CA ILE A 388 17.63 55.66 13.96
C ILE A 388 16.90 54.51 13.26
N ASN A 389 17.56 53.78 12.38
CA ASN A 389 17.01 52.59 11.78
C ASN A 389 17.22 51.42 12.74
N VAL A 390 16.18 50.58 12.84
CA VAL A 390 16.17 49.42 13.72
C VAL A 390 15.68 48.21 12.93
N GLU A 391 16.44 47.13 12.99
CA GLU A 391 16.05 45.84 12.43
C GLU A 391 16.02 44.78 13.54
N ASN A 392 15.23 43.73 13.36
CA ASN A 392 15.14 42.60 14.30
C ASN A 392 14.64 42.98 15.72
N VAL A 393 13.42 43.53 15.80
CA VAL A 393 12.76 43.98 17.05
C VAL A 393 12.13 42.85 17.89
N CYS A 394 12.68 41.65 17.80
CA CYS A 394 12.16 40.48 18.51
C CYS A 394 12.91 40.24 19.81
N LEU A 395 12.16 39.99 20.88
CA LEU A 395 12.71 39.72 22.21
C LEU A 395 13.75 38.59 22.16
N GLY A 396 14.95 38.86 22.65
CA GLY A 396 16.05 37.88 22.71
C GLY A 396 16.84 37.73 21.41
N SER A 397 16.44 38.39 20.32
CA SER A 397 17.23 38.52 19.09
C SER A 397 18.22 39.68 19.17
N GLU A 398 19.25 39.66 18.33
CA GLU A 398 20.13 40.81 18.12
C GLU A 398 19.38 41.86 17.29
N THR A 399 18.89 42.90 17.96
CA THR A 399 18.33 44.09 17.33
C THR A 399 19.47 44.94 16.79
N GLU A 400 19.49 45.19 15.48
CA GLU A 400 20.53 45.96 14.80
C GLU A 400 20.09 47.42 14.71
N PHE A 401 21.03 48.33 14.97
CA PHE A 401 20.81 49.77 14.88
C PHE A 401 21.77 50.38 13.88
N PHE A 402 21.30 51.34 13.09
CA PHE A 402 22.15 52.16 12.25
C PHE A 402 21.52 53.52 12.00
N ILE A 403 22.33 54.44 11.49
CA ILE A 403 21.87 55.75 11.01
C ILE A 403 22.37 55.95 9.60
N GLU A 404 21.61 56.68 8.80
CA GLU A 404 22.07 57.17 7.51
C GLU A 404 22.62 58.58 7.71
N ALA A 405 23.94 58.69 7.82
CA ALA A 405 24.64 59.96 7.91
C ALA A 405 25.27 60.32 6.56
N THR A 406 25.09 61.56 6.11
CA THR A 406 25.69 62.07 4.87
C THR A 406 27.13 62.53 5.04
N ASP A 407 27.54 62.85 6.27
CA ASP A 407 28.88 63.33 6.62
C ASP A 407 29.72 62.23 7.30
N GLU A 408 31.06 62.35 7.24
CA GLU A 408 31.98 61.43 7.92
C GLU A 408 31.80 61.53 9.45
N ILE A 409 31.47 60.41 10.09
CA ILE A 409 31.26 60.30 11.53
C ILE A 409 32.63 60.23 12.24
N GLU A 410 32.94 61.20 13.11
CA GLU A 410 34.16 61.18 13.95
C GLU A 410 33.97 60.37 15.24
N SER A 411 32.77 60.43 15.82
CA SER A 411 32.38 59.58 16.95
C SER A 411 30.88 59.37 17.03
N ILE A 412 30.46 58.20 17.52
CA ILE A 412 29.06 57.83 17.70
C ILE A 412 28.85 57.20 19.08
N SER A 413 27.71 57.44 19.70
CA SER A 413 27.33 56.89 21.00
C SER A 413 25.84 56.60 21.05
N TRP A 414 25.50 55.31 21.15
CA TRP A 414 24.15 54.78 21.29
C TRP A 414 23.77 54.58 22.75
N ASP A 415 22.52 54.86 23.11
CA ASP A 415 21.84 54.43 24.34
C ASP A 415 20.56 53.69 23.92
N PHE A 416 20.45 52.41 24.29
CA PHE A 416 19.35 51.55 23.88
C PHE A 416 18.08 51.72 24.76
N GLY A 417 18.08 52.66 25.70
CA GLY A 417 16.91 52.95 26.53
C GLY A 417 16.67 51.94 27.66
N ASP A 418 17.52 50.91 27.79
CA ASP A 418 17.50 49.89 28.85
C ASP A 418 18.70 49.99 29.81
N GLY A 419 19.52 51.05 29.65
CA GLY A 419 20.74 51.30 30.41
C GLY A 419 22.01 50.72 29.79
N ASN A 420 21.93 50.06 28.63
CA ASN A 420 23.09 49.66 27.83
C ASN A 420 23.38 50.67 26.72
N THR A 421 24.65 50.77 26.33
CA THR A 421 25.15 51.75 25.37
C THR A 421 26.16 51.11 24.41
N SER A 422 26.36 51.68 23.22
CA SER A 422 27.42 51.27 22.29
C SER A 422 28.13 52.48 21.66
N THR A 423 29.34 52.28 21.14
CA THR A 423 30.07 53.27 20.34
C THR A 423 30.44 52.75 18.95
N GLU A 424 29.86 51.62 18.53
CA GLU A 424 29.98 51.13 17.17
C GLU A 424 29.02 51.90 16.25
N GLU A 425 29.37 52.09 14.98
CA GLU A 425 28.51 52.79 14.01
C GLU A 425 27.22 52.01 13.72
N ILE A 426 27.33 50.68 13.65
CA ILE A 426 26.22 49.75 13.43
C ILE A 426 26.22 48.73 14.57
N PRO A 427 25.71 49.06 15.78
CA PRO A 427 25.71 48.14 16.89
C PRO A 427 24.53 47.17 16.84
N THR A 428 24.69 46.02 17.47
CA THR A 428 23.57 45.15 17.84
C THR A 428 23.33 45.15 19.35
N HIS A 429 22.08 44.95 19.77
CA HIS A 429 21.69 44.84 21.18
C HIS A 429 20.62 43.77 21.40
N ILE A 430 20.67 43.09 22.55
CA ILE A 430 19.72 42.04 22.91
C ILE A 430 18.92 42.48 24.14
N TYR A 431 17.67 42.86 23.93
CA TYR A 431 16.73 43.21 24.99
C TYR A 431 16.30 41.98 25.79
N GLN A 432 16.21 42.13 27.12
CA GLN A 432 15.86 41.05 28.05
C GLN A 432 14.36 41.01 28.39
N THR A 433 13.62 42.06 28.07
CA THR A 433 12.18 42.18 28.29
C THR A 433 11.51 42.77 27.06
N ALA A 434 10.32 42.30 26.72
CA ALA A 434 9.49 42.97 25.71
C ALA A 434 8.91 44.26 26.30
N GLY A 435 8.70 45.27 25.45
CA GLY A 435 8.20 46.58 25.85
C GLY A 435 8.74 47.71 24.97
N ASP A 436 8.34 48.93 25.33
CA ASP A 436 8.74 50.13 24.59
C ASP A 436 10.02 50.73 25.18
N TYR A 437 10.92 51.15 24.31
CA TYR A 437 12.23 51.69 24.62
C TYR A 437 12.46 52.99 23.85
N VAL A 438 13.05 53.99 24.53
CA VAL A 438 13.52 55.22 23.88
C VAL A 438 15.00 55.05 23.56
N VAL A 439 15.32 54.79 22.29
CA VAL A 439 16.70 54.64 21.82
C VAL A 439 17.22 56.01 21.41
N SER A 440 18.44 56.35 21.82
CA SER A 440 19.10 57.58 21.39
C SER A 440 20.47 57.31 20.78
N VAL A 441 20.88 58.14 19.82
CA VAL A 441 22.22 58.12 19.24
C VAL A 441 22.78 59.52 19.17
N THR A 442 23.97 59.72 19.72
CA THR A 442 24.73 60.96 19.62
C THR A 442 25.86 60.78 18.62
N VAL A 443 25.86 61.60 17.58
CA VAL A 443 26.80 61.56 16.46
C VAL A 443 27.59 62.86 16.45
N SER A 444 28.92 62.77 16.39
CA SER A 444 29.82 63.89 16.19
C SER A 444 30.50 63.77 14.83
N THR A 445 30.41 64.82 14.02
CA THR A 445 31.15 65.01 12.78
C THR A 445 32.20 66.10 12.98
N THR A 446 33.00 66.40 11.96
CA THR A 446 34.04 67.45 12.04
C THR A 446 33.46 68.85 12.31
N ASP A 447 32.18 69.06 11.96
CA ASP A 447 31.50 70.36 12.05
C ASP A 447 30.54 70.46 13.24
N GLU A 448 29.96 69.34 13.72
CA GLU A 448 28.92 69.38 14.76
C GLU A 448 28.80 68.12 15.63
N THR A 449 27.93 68.19 16.65
CA THR A 449 27.49 67.03 17.44
C THR A 449 26.00 67.12 17.68
N LYS A 450 25.26 66.07 17.31
CA LYS A 450 23.81 65.99 17.41
C LYS A 450 23.38 64.69 18.10
N THR A 451 22.23 64.74 18.77
CA THR A 451 21.59 63.58 19.38
C THR A 451 20.23 63.38 18.73
N PHE A 452 19.94 62.16 18.31
CA PHE A 452 18.66 61.70 17.77
C PHE A 452 18.03 60.72 18.76
N GLU A 453 16.71 60.69 18.84
CA GLU A 453 15.94 59.75 19.66
C GLU A 453 14.87 59.07 18.81
N ARG A 454 14.54 57.82 19.12
CA ARG A 454 13.48 57.05 18.49
C ARG A 454 12.83 56.12 19.52
N ASP A 455 11.51 56.13 19.58
CA ASP A 455 10.74 55.11 20.29
C ASP A 455 10.74 53.81 19.46
N ILE A 456 11.09 52.70 20.08
CA ILE A 456 10.98 51.36 19.48
C ILE A 456 10.20 50.44 20.42
N SER A 457 9.48 49.48 19.85
CA SER A 457 8.82 48.42 20.61
C SER A 457 9.54 47.09 20.35
N ILE A 458 9.95 46.41 21.42
CA ILE A 458 10.48 45.04 21.37
C ILE A 458 9.35 44.08 21.64
N TYR A 459 9.06 43.23 20.65
CA TYR A 459 7.94 42.32 20.67
C TYR A 459 8.33 40.96 21.21
N SER A 460 7.46 40.36 22.03
CA SER A 460 7.65 38.99 22.46
C SER A 460 7.60 38.04 21.26
N VAL A 461 8.56 37.13 21.17
CA VAL A 461 8.50 35.98 20.27
C VAL A 461 7.47 34.99 20.82
N PRO A 462 6.49 34.56 20.02
CA PRO A 462 5.58 33.50 20.45
C PRO A 462 6.32 32.20 20.68
N VAL A 463 5.67 31.27 21.37
CA VAL A 463 6.11 29.87 21.48
C VAL A 463 5.18 29.02 20.64
N ALA A 464 5.70 28.34 19.63
CA ALA A 464 4.95 27.39 18.82
C ALA A 464 4.79 26.08 19.59
N ASN A 465 3.66 25.93 20.30
CA ASN A 465 3.40 24.70 21.04
C ASN A 465 3.13 23.55 20.07
N GLN A 466 3.71 22.39 20.36
CA GLN A 466 3.50 21.19 19.57
C GLN A 466 2.02 20.78 19.60
N ALA A 467 1.35 20.88 18.45
CA ALA A 467 0.04 20.29 18.26
C ALA A 467 0.14 18.76 18.14
N SER A 468 -0.93 18.08 18.55
CA SER A 468 -1.12 16.68 18.21
C SER A 468 -1.33 16.52 16.70
N ASP A 469 -0.90 15.38 16.16
CA ASP A 469 -1.18 15.02 14.76
C ASP A 469 -2.68 15.07 14.46
N TYR A 470 -3.04 15.41 13.22
CA TYR A 470 -4.43 15.44 12.76
C TYR A 470 -4.72 14.15 11.99
N ILE A 471 -5.47 13.27 12.63
CA ILE A 471 -5.79 11.96 12.09
C ILE A 471 -7.23 11.96 11.57
N LEU A 472 -7.43 11.64 10.29
CA LEU A 472 -8.73 11.43 9.64
C LEU A 472 -8.83 10.03 9.04
N CYS A 473 -10.04 9.58 8.72
CA CYS A 473 -10.28 8.34 7.99
C CYS A 473 -10.29 8.63 6.48
N ASP A 474 -9.55 7.84 5.70
CA ASP A 474 -9.52 7.92 4.22
C ASP A 474 -10.76 7.24 3.62
N ILE A 475 -11.85 7.99 3.49
CA ILE A 475 -13.14 7.47 3.06
C ILE A 475 -13.06 7.07 1.58
N GLY A 476 -13.09 5.77 1.32
CA GLY A 476 -12.93 5.20 -0.01
C GLY A 476 -11.49 4.84 -0.39
N ASN A 477 -10.52 5.06 0.51
CA ASN A 477 -9.11 4.72 0.32
C ASN A 477 -8.52 5.32 -0.97
N ASP A 478 -8.87 6.58 -1.28
CA ASP A 478 -8.38 7.29 -2.46
C ASP A 478 -7.12 8.11 -2.18
N GLY A 479 -6.75 8.24 -0.90
CA GLY A 479 -5.53 8.86 -0.43
C GLY A 479 -5.63 10.38 -0.20
N GLU A 480 -6.82 10.98 -0.24
CA GLU A 480 -7.02 12.42 -0.01
C GLU A 480 -8.22 12.71 0.89
N GLU A 481 -8.05 13.56 1.91
CA GLU A 481 -9.15 14.06 2.74
C GLU A 481 -9.06 15.55 3.03
N SER A 482 -10.19 16.13 3.44
CA SER A 482 -10.33 17.57 3.73
C SER A 482 -10.10 17.88 5.22
N PHE A 483 -8.98 18.52 5.55
CA PHE A 483 -8.59 18.89 6.91
C PHE A 483 -8.99 20.32 7.27
N ASP A 484 -9.74 20.51 8.36
CA ASP A 484 -9.99 21.84 8.95
C ASP A 484 -8.91 22.20 9.99
N LEU A 485 -7.80 22.75 9.52
CA LEU A 485 -6.62 23.03 10.35
C LEU A 485 -6.88 24.03 11.50
N ASN A 486 -7.95 24.83 11.43
CA ASN A 486 -8.32 25.76 12.50
C ASN A 486 -8.61 25.05 13.83
N THR A 487 -8.94 23.76 13.81
CA THR A 487 -9.14 22.97 15.04
C THR A 487 -7.84 22.80 15.85
N LYS A 488 -6.67 22.94 15.21
CA LYS A 488 -5.36 22.83 15.86
C LYS A 488 -4.85 24.16 16.44
N THR A 489 -5.45 25.29 16.07
CA THR A 489 -4.99 26.63 16.46
C THR A 489 -4.90 26.81 17.98
N THR A 490 -5.85 26.27 18.75
CA THR A 490 -5.83 26.37 20.21
C THR A 490 -4.68 25.57 20.85
N GLU A 491 -4.33 24.41 20.29
CA GLU A 491 -3.19 23.61 20.78
C GLU A 491 -1.87 24.36 20.54
N ILE A 492 -1.71 24.96 19.35
CA ILE A 492 -0.50 25.69 18.93
C ILE A 492 -0.32 26.96 19.77
N LEU A 493 -1.39 27.71 20.02
CA LEU A 493 -1.37 28.89 20.89
C LEU A 493 -1.06 28.53 22.36
N GLY A 494 -1.52 27.38 22.83
CA GLY A 494 -1.38 26.98 24.22
C GLY A 494 -2.04 27.98 25.17
N THR A 495 -1.26 28.63 26.04
CA THR A 495 -1.75 29.66 26.97
C THR A 495 -1.64 31.09 26.44
N GLN A 496 -1.10 31.28 25.23
CA GLN A 496 -0.89 32.59 24.63
C GLN A 496 -2.21 33.19 24.13
N SER A 497 -2.33 34.51 24.15
CA SER A 497 -3.56 35.19 23.74
C SER A 497 -3.70 35.20 22.22
N ALA A 498 -4.85 34.76 21.70
CA ALA A 498 -5.21 34.86 20.29
C ALA A 498 -5.42 36.32 19.82
N THR A 499 -5.37 37.31 20.71
CA THR A 499 -5.37 38.73 20.36
C THR A 499 -3.98 39.26 20.03
N ASP A 500 -2.95 38.60 20.55
CA ASP A 500 -1.56 39.07 20.48
C ASP A 500 -0.77 38.24 19.45
N PHE A 501 -1.22 37.01 19.18
CA PHE A 501 -0.59 36.09 18.25
C PHE A 501 -1.61 35.45 17.31
N GLU A 502 -1.20 35.33 16.05
CA GLU A 502 -1.96 34.69 14.98
C GLU A 502 -1.25 33.43 14.50
N VAL A 503 -2.01 32.45 13.99
CA VAL A 503 -1.49 31.17 13.50
C VAL A 503 -1.88 30.98 12.04
N MET A 504 -0.90 30.68 11.20
CA MET A 504 -1.06 30.35 9.79
C MET A 504 -0.45 28.98 9.48
N TYR A 505 -0.92 28.33 8.43
CA TYR A 505 -0.52 26.96 8.07
C TYR A 505 0.08 26.91 6.67
N TYR A 506 1.14 26.11 6.51
CA TYR A 506 1.95 26.03 5.30
C TYR A 506 2.33 24.58 4.97
N ALA A 507 2.48 24.26 3.68
CA ALA A 507 2.88 22.93 3.21
C ALA A 507 4.37 22.63 3.40
N SER A 508 5.22 23.66 3.57
CA SER A 508 6.66 23.49 3.73
C SER A 508 7.24 24.43 4.78
N MET A 509 8.40 24.05 5.33
CA MET A 509 9.15 24.91 6.25
C MET A 509 9.58 26.21 5.57
N GLU A 510 9.99 26.16 4.30
CA GLU A 510 10.44 27.33 3.53
C GLU A 510 9.30 28.33 3.32
N ASP A 511 8.10 27.85 2.95
CA ASP A 511 6.89 28.65 2.85
C ASP A 511 6.51 29.27 4.21
N ALA A 512 6.63 28.48 5.29
CA ALA A 512 6.36 28.95 6.66
C ALA A 512 7.37 29.99 7.14
N GLU A 513 8.65 29.89 6.79
CA GLU A 513 9.71 30.86 7.13
C GLU A 513 9.52 32.18 6.36
N ASN A 514 9.22 32.09 5.06
CA ASN A 514 9.07 33.23 4.15
C ASN A 514 7.65 33.83 4.11
N LYS A 515 6.67 33.18 4.75
CA LYS A 515 5.24 33.57 4.74
C LYS A 515 4.66 33.58 3.32
N GLU A 516 4.98 32.58 2.52
CA GLU A 516 4.50 32.41 1.14
C GLU A 516 3.53 31.23 1.05
N ASN A 517 2.61 31.23 0.09
CA ASN A 517 1.73 30.07 -0.21
C ASN A 517 0.93 29.53 1.00
N GLU A 518 0.30 30.41 1.77
CA GLU A 518 -0.57 30.02 2.90
C GLU A 518 -1.65 29.01 2.44
N LEU A 519 -1.85 27.96 3.24
CA LEU A 519 -2.82 26.91 2.97
C LEU A 519 -4.26 27.44 3.12
N THR A 520 -5.09 27.20 2.11
CA THR A 520 -6.53 27.49 2.17
C THR A 520 -7.23 26.43 3.01
N ILE A 521 -8.06 26.85 3.98
CA ILE A 521 -8.80 25.95 4.88
C ILE A 521 -10.29 25.93 4.47
N PRO A 522 -10.92 24.75 4.34
CA PRO A 522 -10.37 23.42 4.59
C PRO A 522 -9.36 22.98 3.51
N TYR A 523 -8.33 22.27 3.94
CA TYR A 523 -7.20 21.89 3.11
C TYR A 523 -7.33 20.43 2.66
N LEU A 524 -7.47 20.22 1.36
CA LEU A 524 -7.53 18.88 0.75
C LEU A 524 -6.12 18.32 0.61
N SER A 525 -5.83 17.20 1.26
CA SER A 525 -4.52 16.58 1.13
C SER A 525 -4.39 15.14 1.58
N ASN A 526 -3.18 14.60 1.38
CA ASN A 526 -2.75 13.27 1.78
C ASN A 526 -1.89 13.30 3.06
N ASN A 527 -1.21 12.19 3.35
CA ASN A 527 -0.21 12.12 4.44
C ASN A 527 0.95 13.07 4.19
N GLN A 528 1.03 14.14 4.97
CA GLN A 528 2.13 15.09 4.91
C GLN A 528 2.33 15.78 6.26
N GLU A 529 3.51 16.35 6.43
CA GLU A 529 3.80 17.29 7.51
C GLU A 529 3.29 18.68 7.12
N VAL A 530 2.61 19.36 8.04
CA VAL A 530 2.17 20.74 7.88
C VAL A 530 2.84 21.60 8.94
N PHE A 531 3.25 22.79 8.53
CA PHE A 531 3.96 23.75 9.36
C PHE A 531 2.99 24.82 9.83
N ALA A 532 2.89 24.99 11.15
CA ALA A 532 2.14 26.07 11.77
C ALA A 532 3.10 27.17 12.21
N ARG A 533 2.99 28.32 11.55
CA ARG A 533 3.68 29.55 11.95
C ARG A 533 2.79 30.32 12.91
N ILE A 534 3.24 30.48 14.14
CA ILE A 534 2.66 31.44 15.09
C ILE A 534 3.50 32.70 15.05
N TYR A 535 2.88 33.87 14.94
CA TYR A 535 3.59 35.15 14.91
C TYR A 535 2.88 36.21 15.74
N ASN A 536 3.64 37.21 16.20
CA ASN A 536 3.09 38.36 16.89
C ASN A 536 2.29 39.24 15.92
N ALA A 537 1.02 39.51 16.22
CA ALA A 537 0.13 40.25 15.33
C ALA A 537 0.63 41.67 15.01
N GLN A 538 1.41 42.27 15.91
CA GLN A 538 2.01 43.60 15.72
C GLN A 538 3.43 43.55 15.12
N ALA A 539 4.09 42.38 15.13
CA ALA A 539 5.41 42.17 14.55
C ALA A 539 5.51 40.77 13.90
N PRO A 540 5.05 40.60 12.64
CA PRO A 540 4.97 39.28 11.99
C PRO A 540 6.31 38.55 11.78
N ASN A 541 7.43 39.29 11.88
CA ASN A 541 8.79 38.74 11.85
C ASN A 541 9.22 38.15 13.20
N CYS A 542 8.47 38.39 14.27
CA CYS A 542 8.63 37.69 15.55
C CYS A 542 7.70 36.49 15.55
N TYR A 543 8.25 35.37 15.13
CA TYR A 543 7.51 34.13 14.93
C TYR A 543 8.25 32.95 15.52
N ASP A 544 7.50 31.88 15.70
CA ASP A 544 8.02 30.55 15.97
C ASP A 544 7.25 29.55 15.10
N ILE A 545 7.88 28.45 14.74
CA ILE A 545 7.29 27.44 13.85
C ILE A 545 7.28 26.10 14.58
N SER A 546 6.13 25.46 14.55
CA SER A 546 5.97 24.06 14.89
C SER A 546 5.41 23.32 13.69
N SER A 547 5.48 22.00 13.71
CA SER A 547 4.86 21.16 12.69
C SER A 547 4.04 20.05 13.34
N PHE A 548 3.09 19.51 12.61
CA PHE A 548 2.37 18.30 12.97
C PHE A 548 2.00 17.54 11.70
N ASN A 549 1.70 16.25 11.83
CA ASN A 549 1.40 15.42 10.68
C ASN A 549 -0.11 15.42 10.41
N LEU A 550 -0.48 15.52 9.15
CA LEU A 550 -1.76 15.07 8.64
C LEU A 550 -1.63 13.58 8.34
N ILE A 551 -2.50 12.78 8.96
CA ILE A 551 -2.45 11.33 8.86
C ILE A 551 -3.83 10.84 8.43
N LEU A 552 -3.85 10.16 7.31
CA LEU A 552 -4.96 9.38 6.81
C LEU A 552 -4.80 7.95 7.31
N SER A 553 -5.71 7.57 8.19
CA SER A 553 -5.92 6.18 8.55
C SER A 553 -6.71 5.50 7.45
N GLN A 554 -6.16 4.41 6.92
CA GLN A 554 -6.84 3.57 5.94
C GLN A 554 -8.22 3.16 6.48
N GLN A 555 -9.27 3.40 5.69
CA GLN A 555 -10.60 2.89 5.99
C GLN A 555 -10.59 1.37 5.83
N PRO A 556 -10.92 0.60 6.89
CA PRO A 556 -11.08 -0.83 6.74
C PRO A 556 -12.26 -1.12 5.82
N GLU A 557 -12.13 -2.15 5.00
CA GLU A 557 -13.22 -2.69 4.19
C GLU A 557 -13.68 -4.01 4.83
N ALA A 558 -14.83 -4.01 5.51
CA ALA A 558 -15.35 -5.20 6.18
C ALA A 558 -15.88 -6.18 5.13
N GLN A 559 -15.07 -7.19 4.79
CA GLN A 559 -15.42 -8.14 3.75
C GLN A 559 -16.69 -8.91 4.15
N PRO A 560 -17.66 -9.06 3.23
CA PRO A 560 -18.85 -9.85 3.51
C PRO A 560 -18.45 -11.30 3.79
N ILE A 561 -18.91 -11.81 4.91
CA ILE A 561 -18.69 -13.18 5.35
C ILE A 561 -19.96 -13.99 5.10
N GLN A 562 -19.78 -15.23 4.64
CA GLN A 562 -20.90 -16.16 4.53
C GLN A 562 -21.36 -16.58 5.93
N ASP A 563 -22.66 -16.80 6.08
CA ASP A 563 -23.22 -17.34 7.31
C ASP A 563 -22.48 -18.62 7.73
N ILE A 564 -22.17 -18.72 9.02
CA ILE A 564 -21.45 -19.86 9.58
C ILE A 564 -22.47 -20.91 9.97
N ILE A 565 -22.30 -22.11 9.44
CA ILE A 565 -23.09 -23.28 9.82
C ILE A 565 -22.18 -24.21 10.61
N THR A 566 -22.46 -24.37 11.89
CA THR A 566 -21.73 -25.28 12.79
C THR A 566 -22.68 -26.30 13.37
N CYS A 567 -22.11 -27.38 13.89
CA CYS A 567 -22.85 -28.44 14.54
C CYS A 567 -22.91 -28.15 16.01
N ASP A 568 -24.03 -28.53 16.63
CA ASP A 568 -24.11 -28.66 18.07
C ASP A 568 -23.09 -29.71 18.54
N ASN A 569 -22.60 -29.54 19.76
CA ASN A 569 -21.71 -30.49 20.40
C ASN A 569 -22.50 -31.70 20.93
N GLU A 570 -21.84 -32.59 21.69
CA GLU A 570 -22.47 -33.79 22.26
C GLU A 570 -23.70 -33.49 23.14
N ILE A 571 -23.85 -32.24 23.59
CA ILE A 571 -25.01 -31.74 24.32
C ILE A 571 -25.91 -30.99 23.35
N VAL A 572 -26.91 -31.69 22.80
CA VAL A 572 -27.89 -31.10 21.87
C VAL A 572 -28.79 -30.09 22.60
N ASP A 573 -28.34 -28.85 22.70
CA ASP A 573 -29.06 -27.73 23.35
C ASP A 573 -29.26 -26.51 22.44
N GLY A 574 -28.82 -26.60 21.18
CA GLY A 574 -28.91 -25.55 20.18
C GLY A 574 -27.91 -24.42 20.40
N SER A 575 -26.82 -24.66 21.17
CA SER A 575 -25.76 -23.70 21.43
C SER A 575 -24.38 -24.26 21.07
N GLU A 576 -23.53 -23.40 20.50
CA GLU A 576 -22.17 -23.79 20.16
C GLU A 576 -21.22 -22.63 20.46
N THR A 577 -19.98 -22.98 20.74
CA THR A 577 -18.91 -22.05 21.04
C THR A 577 -18.19 -21.63 19.77
N ILE A 578 -18.31 -20.36 19.43
CA ILE A 578 -17.60 -19.74 18.32
C ILE A 578 -16.30 -19.16 18.82
N VAL A 579 -15.21 -19.43 18.09
CA VAL A 579 -13.91 -18.81 18.34
C VAL A 579 -13.65 -17.77 17.27
N PHE A 580 -13.82 -16.49 17.61
CA PHE A 580 -13.75 -15.39 16.65
C PHE A 580 -12.38 -15.19 16.00
N ASN A 581 -11.31 -15.70 16.58
CA ASN A 581 -9.97 -15.60 15.98
C ASN A 581 -9.83 -16.36 14.65
N THR A 582 -10.71 -17.33 14.37
CA THR A 582 -10.75 -18.05 13.08
C THR A 582 -11.51 -17.26 12.01
N ILE A 583 -12.37 -16.34 12.44
CA ILE A 583 -13.24 -15.52 11.58
C ILE A 583 -12.54 -14.22 11.20
N THR A 584 -11.75 -13.65 12.12
CA THR A 584 -11.02 -12.39 11.93
C THR A 584 -10.23 -12.31 10.61
N PRO A 585 -9.47 -13.34 10.18
CA PRO A 585 -8.76 -13.30 8.89
C PRO A 585 -9.67 -13.21 7.67
N ILE A 586 -10.89 -13.77 7.73
CA ILE A 586 -11.86 -13.77 6.63
C ILE A 586 -12.44 -12.37 6.45
N VAL A 587 -12.86 -11.76 7.57
CA VAL A 587 -13.47 -10.42 7.60
C VAL A 587 -12.43 -9.35 7.20
N LEU A 588 -11.16 -9.56 7.55
CA LEU A 588 -10.05 -8.70 7.09
C LEU A 588 -9.67 -8.92 5.61
N GLY A 589 -9.86 -10.12 5.05
CA GLY A 589 -9.47 -10.43 3.67
C GLY A 589 -7.96 -10.23 3.43
N ASN A 590 -7.61 -9.42 2.42
CA ASN A 590 -6.21 -9.14 2.05
C ASN A 590 -5.62 -7.91 2.79
N GLN A 591 -6.37 -7.31 3.71
CA GLN A 591 -5.92 -6.14 4.47
C GLN A 591 -4.79 -6.52 5.44
N ASP A 592 -3.88 -5.59 5.72
CA ASP A 592 -2.81 -5.82 6.70
C ASP A 592 -3.40 -5.88 8.11
N ALA A 593 -3.44 -7.07 8.68
CA ALA A 593 -4.01 -7.31 10.01
C ALA A 593 -3.30 -6.54 11.15
N SER A 594 -2.11 -5.98 10.91
CA SER A 594 -1.44 -5.13 11.92
C SER A 594 -2.01 -3.72 12.03
N LEU A 595 -2.80 -3.27 11.04
CA LEU A 595 -3.41 -1.94 10.99
C LEU A 595 -4.83 -1.90 11.56
N PHE A 596 -5.43 -3.05 11.88
CA PHE A 596 -6.85 -3.15 12.21
C PHE A 596 -7.12 -3.99 13.45
N ASN A 597 -8.03 -3.50 14.28
CA ASN A 597 -8.65 -4.25 15.37
C ASN A 597 -10.03 -4.77 14.91
N VAL A 598 -10.35 -6.01 15.27
CA VAL A 598 -11.65 -6.63 14.96
C VAL A 598 -12.39 -6.96 16.25
N SER A 599 -13.61 -6.48 16.38
CA SER A 599 -14.51 -6.75 17.50
C SER A 599 -15.86 -7.28 17.04
N TYR A 600 -16.54 -8.00 17.94
CA TYR A 600 -17.77 -8.72 17.64
C TYR A 600 -18.86 -8.29 18.62
N HIS A 601 -20.09 -8.15 18.14
CA HIS A 601 -21.20 -7.53 18.86
C HIS A 601 -22.54 -8.25 18.54
N LEU A 602 -23.52 -8.12 19.43
CA LEU A 602 -24.85 -8.78 19.28
C LEU A 602 -25.87 -7.94 18.51
N ASN A 603 -25.57 -6.67 18.22
CA ASN A 603 -26.42 -5.80 17.41
C ASN A 603 -25.58 -4.73 16.71
N GLU A 604 -26.17 -4.14 15.67
CA GLU A 604 -25.56 -3.11 14.82
C GLU A 604 -25.13 -1.87 15.60
N THR A 605 -26.00 -1.34 16.47
CA THR A 605 -25.70 -0.13 17.25
C THR A 605 -24.50 -0.31 18.18
N ASP A 606 -24.36 -1.49 18.79
CA ASP A 606 -23.20 -1.82 19.62
C ASP A 606 -21.91 -1.92 18.78
N ALA A 607 -21.99 -2.44 17.55
CA ALA A 607 -20.86 -2.48 16.62
C ALA A 607 -20.44 -1.07 16.15
N GLU A 608 -21.39 -0.22 15.76
CA GLU A 608 -21.13 1.18 15.33
C GLU A 608 -20.49 2.03 16.45
N ASN A 609 -20.85 1.76 17.71
CA ASN A 609 -20.35 2.50 18.87
C ASN A 609 -19.20 1.80 19.64
N ASN A 610 -18.72 0.64 19.17
CA ASN A 610 -17.72 -0.21 19.84
C ASN A 610 -18.09 -0.51 21.32
N ASN A 611 -19.35 -0.84 21.56
CA ASN A 611 -19.86 -1.17 22.89
C ASN A 611 -20.15 -2.66 23.00
N GLY A 612 -20.04 -3.22 24.20
CA GLY A 612 -20.49 -4.59 24.47
C GLY A 612 -19.71 -5.68 23.73
N ASN A 613 -18.40 -5.48 23.50
CA ASN A 613 -17.54 -6.42 22.79
C ASN A 613 -17.67 -7.84 23.36
N LEU A 614 -17.97 -8.78 22.48
CA LEU A 614 -18.05 -10.18 22.81
C LEU A 614 -16.65 -10.75 23.10
N PRO A 615 -16.53 -11.71 24.03
CA PRO A 615 -15.28 -12.42 24.26
C PRO A 615 -14.84 -13.19 23.01
N THR A 616 -13.54 -13.39 22.82
CA THR A 616 -12.96 -14.14 21.69
C THR A 616 -13.55 -15.54 21.53
N VAL A 617 -14.01 -16.12 22.63
CA VAL A 617 -14.74 -17.39 22.70
C VAL A 617 -16.15 -17.07 23.18
N TYR A 618 -17.15 -17.23 22.33
CA TYR A 618 -18.54 -16.87 22.60
C TYR A 618 -19.47 -18.06 22.37
N THR A 619 -20.28 -18.39 23.37
CA THR A 619 -21.34 -19.40 23.24
C THR A 619 -22.63 -18.71 22.81
N THR A 620 -23.18 -19.14 21.68
CA THR A 620 -24.45 -18.63 21.15
C THR A 620 -25.59 -18.88 22.13
N VAL A 621 -26.55 -17.96 22.20
CA VAL A 621 -27.76 -18.13 23.04
C VAL A 621 -29.05 -18.18 22.23
N ASN A 622 -28.96 -17.99 20.91
CA ASN A 622 -30.04 -18.11 19.94
C ASN A 622 -29.58 -18.97 18.76
N ASN A 623 -30.53 -19.52 17.99
CA ASN A 623 -30.26 -20.24 16.76
C ASN A 623 -31.32 -19.87 15.70
N PRO A 624 -30.98 -19.08 14.66
CA PRO A 624 -29.65 -18.52 14.39
C PRO A 624 -29.28 -17.39 15.36
N GLN A 625 -27.98 -17.20 15.57
CA GLN A 625 -27.42 -16.04 16.26
C GLN A 625 -26.77 -15.10 15.23
N GLU A 626 -27.31 -13.91 15.06
CA GLU A 626 -26.68 -12.87 14.25
C GLU A 626 -25.53 -12.23 15.05
N ILE A 627 -24.37 -12.06 14.41
CA ILE A 627 -23.17 -11.44 14.97
C ILE A 627 -22.75 -10.30 14.05
N PHE A 628 -22.56 -9.12 14.64
CA PHE A 628 -22.03 -7.93 13.96
C PHE A 628 -20.53 -7.85 14.20
N VAL A 629 -19.77 -7.58 13.15
CA VAL A 629 -18.32 -7.45 13.20
C VAL A 629 -17.95 -6.02 12.88
N ARG A 630 -17.21 -5.37 13.76
CA ARG A 630 -16.59 -4.07 13.53
C ARG A 630 -15.12 -4.31 13.23
N ILE A 631 -14.64 -3.80 12.11
CA ILE A 631 -13.22 -3.61 11.86
C ILE A 631 -12.92 -2.13 12.05
N GLU A 632 -11.95 -1.79 12.88
CA GLU A 632 -11.52 -0.41 13.09
C GLU A 632 -10.00 -0.29 12.93
N ASN A 633 -9.54 0.86 12.45
CA ASN A 633 -8.11 1.15 12.36
C ASN A 633 -7.49 1.25 13.77
N THR A 634 -6.33 0.61 13.98
CA THR A 634 -5.65 0.58 15.29
C THR A 634 -5.25 1.96 15.79
N ASP A 635 -4.95 2.87 14.86
CA ASP A 635 -4.48 4.22 15.14
C ASP A 635 -5.63 5.25 15.09
N ASN A 636 -6.80 4.88 14.56
CA ASN A 636 -7.99 5.71 14.49
C ASN A 636 -9.30 4.90 14.63
N ASN A 637 -9.82 4.81 15.85
CA ASN A 637 -11.06 4.07 16.13
C ASN A 637 -12.32 4.69 15.52
N THR A 638 -12.28 5.93 15.03
CA THR A 638 -13.40 6.54 14.29
C THR A 638 -13.43 6.09 12.83
N CYS A 639 -12.34 5.50 12.35
CA CYS A 639 -12.21 4.92 11.02
C CYS A 639 -12.52 3.43 11.08
N TYR A 640 -13.79 3.09 10.84
CA TYR A 640 -14.29 1.73 10.97
C TYR A 640 -15.26 1.38 9.85
N ASP A 641 -15.49 0.09 9.69
CA ASP A 641 -16.54 -0.48 8.86
C ASP A 641 -17.19 -1.67 9.59
N VAL A 642 -18.45 -1.94 9.27
CA VAL A 642 -19.27 -2.94 9.96
C VAL A 642 -19.86 -3.91 8.94
N THR A 643 -19.77 -5.20 9.26
CA THR A 643 -20.45 -6.27 8.54
C THR A 643 -21.17 -7.18 9.52
N SER A 644 -21.92 -8.17 9.03
CA SER A 644 -22.61 -9.14 9.88
C SER A 644 -22.69 -10.51 9.21
N PHE A 645 -22.90 -11.54 10.04
CA PHE A 645 -23.21 -12.90 9.60
C PHE A 645 -24.11 -13.58 10.62
N ASN A 646 -24.85 -14.59 10.16
CA ASN A 646 -25.60 -15.48 11.03
C ASN A 646 -24.79 -16.73 11.36
N VAL A 647 -25.00 -17.22 12.58
CA VAL A 647 -24.50 -18.51 13.03
C VAL A 647 -25.68 -19.45 13.18
N PHE A 648 -25.71 -20.49 12.36
CA PHE A 648 -26.67 -21.57 12.42
C PHE A 648 -26.07 -22.75 13.14
N ILE A 649 -26.84 -23.32 14.07
CA ILE A 649 -26.46 -24.53 14.81
C ILE A 649 -27.35 -25.67 14.34
N GLU A 650 -26.73 -26.69 13.77
CA GLU A 650 -27.42 -27.92 13.35
C GLU A 650 -27.15 -29.04 14.36
N ASP A 651 -28.14 -29.88 14.64
CA ASP A 651 -27.97 -31.01 15.56
C ASP A 651 -26.83 -31.94 15.08
N GLN A 652 -26.00 -32.41 16.03
CA GLN A 652 -24.94 -33.40 15.75
C GLN A 652 -25.53 -34.69 15.17
N ILE A 653 -24.84 -35.28 14.18
CA ILE A 653 -25.16 -36.62 13.67
C ILE A 653 -24.38 -37.66 14.46
N ILE A 654 -24.97 -38.82 14.70
CA ILE A 654 -24.30 -39.95 15.35
C ILE A 654 -24.03 -41.03 14.29
N ALA A 655 -22.79 -41.48 14.15
CA ALA A 655 -22.40 -42.61 13.33
C ALA A 655 -22.51 -43.90 14.14
N TYR A 656 -23.63 -44.61 14.01
CA TYR A 656 -23.81 -45.87 14.73
C TYR A 656 -22.90 -46.95 14.15
N THR A 657 -22.19 -47.67 15.01
CA THR A 657 -21.29 -48.76 14.59
C THR A 657 -22.09 -49.91 13.97
N PRO A 658 -21.91 -50.20 12.66
CA PRO A 658 -22.57 -51.33 12.04
C PRO A 658 -21.88 -52.65 12.43
N GLU A 659 -22.50 -53.78 12.09
CA GLU A 659 -21.87 -55.10 12.26
C GLU A 659 -20.70 -55.27 11.26
N ASN A 660 -19.74 -56.14 11.58
CA ASN A 660 -18.62 -56.44 10.68
C ASN A 660 -19.11 -57.18 9.43
N MET A 661 -18.41 -57.02 8.31
CA MET A 661 -18.70 -57.75 7.07
C MET A 661 -17.74 -58.92 6.92
N PHE A 662 -18.27 -60.07 6.56
CA PHE A 662 -17.49 -61.26 6.27
C PHE A 662 -17.86 -61.76 4.89
N ALA A 663 -16.85 -62.00 4.06
CA ALA A 663 -17.01 -62.65 2.77
C ALA A 663 -16.22 -63.97 2.81
N CYS A 664 -16.76 -65.01 2.20
CA CYS A 664 -15.99 -66.21 1.92
C CYS A 664 -15.08 -65.93 0.73
N ASP A 665 -13.82 -66.31 0.86
CA ASP A 665 -12.86 -66.29 -0.23
C ASP A 665 -13.34 -67.18 -1.39
N ASP A 666 -12.84 -66.92 -2.59
CA ASP A 666 -13.09 -67.73 -3.76
C ASP A 666 -12.14 -68.94 -3.81
N ALA A 667 -12.22 -69.73 -4.90
CA ALA A 667 -11.40 -70.92 -5.04
C ALA A 667 -9.90 -70.65 -5.14
N SER A 668 -9.47 -69.40 -5.36
CA SER A 668 -8.06 -69.01 -5.33
C SER A 668 -7.52 -68.96 -3.90
N ASN A 669 -8.39 -68.70 -2.92
CA ASN A 669 -8.05 -68.56 -1.51
C ASN A 669 -6.89 -67.57 -1.30
N ASP A 670 -6.89 -66.48 -2.07
CA ASP A 670 -5.82 -65.48 -2.10
C ASP A 670 -6.01 -64.36 -1.06
N GLY A 671 -7.12 -64.42 -0.31
CA GLY A 671 -7.50 -63.48 0.71
C GLY A 671 -8.18 -62.23 0.15
N VAL A 672 -8.65 -62.23 -1.09
CA VAL A 672 -9.16 -61.04 -1.78
C VAL A 672 -10.59 -61.22 -2.31
N GLU A 673 -11.50 -60.39 -1.81
CA GLU A 673 -12.91 -60.32 -2.14
C GLU A 673 -13.41 -58.88 -2.33
N VAL A 674 -14.60 -58.76 -2.94
CA VAL A 674 -15.27 -57.47 -3.14
C VAL A 674 -16.42 -57.28 -2.16
N PHE A 675 -16.36 -56.22 -1.36
CA PHE A 675 -17.37 -55.84 -0.38
C PHE A 675 -18.23 -54.69 -0.92
N ASN A 676 -19.56 -54.83 -0.83
CA ASN A 676 -20.48 -53.71 -1.06
C ASN A 676 -20.76 -52.97 0.26
N LEU A 677 -20.04 -51.88 0.47
CA LEU A 677 -20.06 -51.11 1.71
C LEU A 677 -21.43 -50.43 1.94
N THR A 678 -22.20 -50.14 0.87
CA THR A 678 -23.53 -49.53 0.98
C THR A 678 -24.51 -50.36 1.82
N ASN A 679 -24.23 -51.66 2.00
CA ASN A 679 -25.04 -52.53 2.86
C ASN A 679 -25.04 -52.07 4.32
N GLN A 680 -24.05 -51.26 4.74
CA GLN A 680 -23.93 -50.74 6.09
C GLN A 680 -24.65 -49.41 6.32
N GLU A 681 -25.09 -48.72 5.27
CA GLU A 681 -25.66 -47.36 5.37
C GLU A 681 -26.84 -47.28 6.35
N ASN A 682 -27.78 -48.22 6.27
CA ASN A 682 -28.94 -48.24 7.17
C ASN A 682 -28.55 -48.44 8.64
N ALA A 683 -27.52 -49.24 8.90
CA ALA A 683 -27.02 -49.50 10.25
C ALA A 683 -26.24 -48.28 10.80
N ILE A 684 -25.48 -47.60 9.94
CA ILE A 684 -24.76 -46.36 10.27
C ILE A 684 -25.74 -45.23 10.61
N ILE A 685 -26.83 -45.08 9.84
CA ILE A 685 -27.87 -44.07 10.06
C ILE A 685 -28.74 -44.42 11.28
N ASN A 686 -29.03 -45.71 11.50
CA ASN A 686 -29.87 -46.22 12.58
C ASN A 686 -31.22 -45.49 12.76
N GLY A 687 -31.86 -45.12 11.65
CA GLY A 687 -33.18 -44.47 11.65
C GLY A 687 -33.18 -42.97 11.98
N GLN A 688 -32.02 -42.32 12.04
CA GLN A 688 -31.93 -40.85 12.07
C GLN A 688 -32.59 -40.25 10.81
N SER A 689 -33.33 -39.16 10.99
CA SER A 689 -34.01 -38.46 9.89
C SER A 689 -33.20 -37.26 9.41
N GLY A 690 -32.85 -37.25 8.12
CA GLY A 690 -32.13 -36.17 7.47
C GLY A 690 -31.57 -36.61 6.12
N ASP A 691 -31.14 -35.65 5.31
CA ASP A 691 -30.38 -35.94 4.09
C ASP A 691 -28.90 -36.08 4.49
N TYR A 692 -28.37 -37.30 4.37
CA TYR A 692 -27.02 -37.68 4.79
C TYR A 692 -26.21 -38.20 3.61
N ILE A 693 -24.92 -37.89 3.60
CA ILE A 693 -23.93 -38.49 2.71
C ILE A 693 -23.10 -39.48 3.54
N ILE A 694 -22.89 -40.68 3.02
CA ILE A 694 -22.01 -41.69 3.63
C ILE A 694 -20.86 -42.00 2.69
N SER A 695 -19.65 -41.89 3.21
CA SER A 695 -18.41 -42.21 2.51
C SER A 695 -17.54 -43.14 3.35
N TYR A 696 -16.68 -43.90 2.68
CA TYR A 696 -15.84 -44.93 3.30
C TYR A 696 -14.37 -44.64 3.07
N TYR A 697 -13.52 -45.09 4.00
CA TYR A 697 -12.08 -44.83 4.01
C TYR A 697 -11.30 -45.99 4.61
N SER A 698 -10.03 -46.13 4.21
CA SER A 698 -9.12 -47.16 4.74
C SER A 698 -8.42 -46.74 6.04
N THR A 699 -8.47 -45.44 6.40
CA THR A 699 -7.90 -44.92 7.65
C THR A 699 -8.86 -43.96 8.35
N GLU A 700 -8.75 -43.88 9.68
CA GLU A 700 -9.53 -42.94 10.51
C GLU A 700 -9.22 -41.49 10.13
N THR A 701 -7.95 -41.17 9.90
CA THR A 701 -7.49 -39.84 9.52
C THR A 701 -8.13 -39.40 8.20
N ASP A 702 -8.14 -40.28 7.18
CA ASP A 702 -8.77 -40.01 5.89
C ASP A 702 -10.28 -39.77 6.05
N ALA A 703 -10.95 -40.54 6.92
CA ALA A 703 -12.38 -40.34 7.23
C ALA A 703 -12.66 -39.01 7.92
N ILE A 704 -11.82 -38.59 8.88
CA ILE A 704 -11.94 -37.31 9.58
C ILE A 704 -11.70 -36.13 8.63
N LEU A 705 -10.72 -36.24 7.73
CA LEU A 705 -10.37 -35.19 6.77
C LEU A 705 -11.21 -35.21 5.49
N SER A 706 -12.03 -36.24 5.29
CA SER A 706 -12.75 -36.51 4.04
C SER A 706 -11.83 -36.65 2.81
N GLU A 707 -10.63 -37.21 3.01
CA GLU A 707 -9.63 -37.38 1.95
C GLU A 707 -9.55 -38.85 1.52
N ASN A 708 -9.20 -39.13 0.25
CA ASN A 708 -8.93 -40.50 -0.22
C ASN A 708 -10.08 -41.51 -0.02
N ALA A 709 -11.33 -41.07 -0.20
CA ALA A 709 -12.50 -41.96 -0.11
C ALA A 709 -12.35 -43.21 -0.99
N ILE A 710 -12.64 -44.38 -0.42
CA ILE A 710 -12.65 -45.64 -1.15
C ILE A 710 -14.01 -45.85 -1.83
N SER A 711 -14.01 -46.68 -2.88
CA SER A 711 -15.22 -47.02 -3.62
C SER A 711 -16.22 -47.78 -2.75
N ASN A 712 -17.51 -47.48 -2.88
CA ASN A 712 -18.60 -48.21 -2.23
C ASN A 712 -18.59 -49.70 -2.58
N THR A 713 -18.07 -50.07 -3.74
CA THR A 713 -17.67 -51.45 -4.06
C THR A 713 -16.16 -51.55 -3.88
N TYR A 714 -15.71 -52.06 -2.74
CA TYR A 714 -14.31 -52.07 -2.32
C TYR A 714 -13.71 -53.48 -2.41
N GLN A 715 -12.54 -53.60 -3.03
CA GLN A 715 -11.75 -54.84 -3.02
C GLN A 715 -10.71 -54.72 -1.91
N ASN A 716 -10.68 -55.69 -1.01
CA ASN A 716 -9.81 -55.65 0.15
C ASN A 716 -8.33 -55.82 -0.25
N THR A 717 -7.41 -55.28 0.55
CA THR A 717 -5.96 -55.37 0.32
C THR A 717 -5.26 -56.31 1.30
N SER A 718 -5.94 -56.66 2.40
CA SER A 718 -5.53 -57.67 3.36
C SER A 718 -6.73 -58.51 3.78
N SER A 719 -6.50 -59.76 4.18
CA SER A 719 -7.55 -60.72 4.56
C SER A 719 -8.44 -60.26 5.73
N SER A 720 -8.02 -59.25 6.48
CA SER A 720 -8.83 -58.48 7.41
C SER A 720 -8.35 -57.04 7.38
N GLU A 721 -9.29 -56.09 7.36
CA GLU A 721 -9.01 -54.66 7.47
C GLU A 721 -10.18 -53.90 8.10
N THR A 722 -9.86 -52.77 8.72
CA THR A 722 -10.86 -51.86 9.30
C THR A 722 -11.25 -50.83 8.26
N ILE A 723 -12.55 -50.71 8.00
CA ILE A 723 -13.13 -49.66 7.18
C ILE A 723 -13.74 -48.61 8.08
N PHE A 724 -13.43 -47.35 7.80
CA PHE A 724 -14.00 -46.20 8.47
C PHE A 724 -15.11 -45.62 7.61
N ALA A 725 -16.29 -45.44 8.19
CA ALA A 725 -17.43 -44.81 7.54
C ALA A 725 -17.66 -43.44 8.16
N ARG A 726 -17.69 -42.40 7.31
CA ARG A 726 -18.07 -41.03 7.67
C ARG A 726 -19.52 -40.85 7.25
N ILE A 727 -20.37 -40.42 8.17
CA ILE A 727 -21.72 -39.91 7.86
C ILE A 727 -21.69 -38.41 8.06
N GLU A 728 -22.17 -37.64 7.07
CA GLU A 728 -22.24 -36.18 7.14
C GLU A 728 -23.59 -35.64 6.64
N LYS A 729 -23.99 -34.44 7.06
CA LYS A 729 -25.17 -33.76 6.50
C LYS A 729 -24.87 -33.35 5.05
N ASP A 730 -25.82 -33.57 4.15
CA ASP A 730 -25.74 -33.06 2.76
C ASP A 730 -25.61 -31.52 2.71
N THR A 731 -26.14 -30.82 3.72
CA THR A 731 -26.07 -29.36 3.87
C THR A 731 -24.82 -28.84 4.56
N ASN A 732 -24.12 -29.67 5.35
CA ASN A 732 -22.95 -29.25 6.12
C ASN A 732 -21.97 -30.42 6.35
N ALA A 733 -20.93 -30.52 5.53
CA ALA A 733 -19.90 -31.55 5.64
C ALA A 733 -19.07 -31.48 6.94
N ASN A 734 -19.10 -30.34 7.66
CA ASN A 734 -18.46 -30.24 8.99
C ASN A 734 -19.29 -30.93 10.08
N CYS A 735 -20.58 -31.16 9.84
CA CYS A 735 -21.42 -32.01 10.68
C CYS A 735 -21.30 -33.42 10.20
N PHE A 736 -20.29 -34.09 10.74
CA PHE A 736 -20.03 -35.48 10.49
C PHE A 736 -19.75 -36.23 11.79
N ASP A 737 -19.93 -37.54 11.73
CA ASP A 737 -19.40 -38.46 12.72
C ASP A 737 -18.77 -39.64 11.99
N VAL A 738 -17.81 -40.29 12.64
CA VAL A 738 -17.05 -41.41 12.08
C VAL A 738 -17.28 -42.64 12.92
N THR A 739 -17.59 -43.74 12.25
CA THR A 739 -17.63 -45.06 12.85
C THR A 739 -16.74 -46.00 12.05
N SER A 740 -16.55 -47.21 12.55
CA SER A 740 -15.72 -48.20 11.87
C SER A 740 -16.28 -49.59 12.02
N PHE A 741 -16.05 -50.43 11.02
CA PHE A 741 -16.34 -51.87 11.07
C PHE A 741 -15.22 -52.64 10.39
N GLU A 742 -15.09 -53.92 10.74
CA GLU A 742 -14.13 -54.80 10.11
C GLU A 742 -14.73 -55.41 8.84
N ILE A 743 -13.94 -55.50 7.78
CA ILE A 743 -14.18 -56.43 6.69
C ILE A 743 -13.14 -57.55 6.80
N ALA A 744 -13.57 -58.79 6.63
CA ALA A 744 -12.66 -59.93 6.65
C ALA A 744 -13.06 -60.98 5.62
N VAL A 745 -12.05 -61.54 4.96
CA VAL A 745 -12.16 -62.65 4.02
C VAL A 745 -11.90 -63.94 4.78
N LEU A 746 -12.87 -64.84 4.76
CA LEU A 746 -12.85 -66.12 5.43
C LEU A 746 -12.39 -67.19 4.44
N GLU A 747 -11.43 -68.01 4.86
CA GLU A 747 -10.83 -69.02 3.99
C GLU A 747 -11.87 -69.90 3.26
N TYR A 748 -11.67 -70.08 1.96
CA TYR A 748 -12.44 -71.00 1.15
C TYR A 748 -12.19 -72.44 1.64
N PRO A 749 -13.24 -73.23 1.94
CA PRO A 749 -13.05 -74.59 2.45
C PRO A 749 -12.35 -75.49 1.41
N GLU A 750 -11.07 -75.82 1.59
CA GLU A 750 -10.32 -76.61 0.60
C GLU A 750 -10.62 -78.12 0.69
N ILE A 751 -11.18 -78.73 -0.37
CA ILE A 751 -11.47 -80.17 -0.43
C ILE A 751 -10.28 -80.93 -1.03
N ILE A 752 -9.32 -81.33 -0.19
CA ILE A 752 -8.18 -82.16 -0.58
C ILE A 752 -8.55 -83.65 -0.55
N MET A 753 -8.93 -84.19 -1.70
CA MET A 753 -9.13 -85.63 -1.95
C MET A 753 -8.82 -85.96 -3.42
N PRO A 754 -8.55 -87.23 -3.78
CA PRO A 754 -8.33 -87.64 -5.16
C PRO A 754 -9.48 -87.22 -6.09
N ASP A 755 -9.14 -86.80 -7.31
CA ASP A 755 -10.13 -86.45 -8.35
C ASP A 755 -10.81 -87.70 -8.92
N SER A 756 -10.14 -88.85 -8.83
CA SER A 756 -10.69 -90.13 -9.23
C SER A 756 -10.40 -91.24 -8.24
N TYR A 757 -11.35 -92.17 -8.11
CA TYR A 757 -11.21 -93.41 -7.37
C TYR A 757 -11.51 -94.58 -8.29
N ASN A 758 -10.72 -95.64 -8.19
CA ASN A 758 -11.02 -96.89 -8.88
C ASN A 758 -11.92 -97.75 -8.00
N ILE A 759 -12.96 -98.33 -8.61
CA ILE A 759 -13.82 -99.34 -7.99
C ILE A 759 -13.66 -100.64 -8.78
N CYS A 760 -13.32 -101.73 -8.11
CA CYS A 760 -13.28 -103.02 -8.77
C CYS A 760 -14.70 -103.52 -9.06
N THR A 761 -14.91 -104.19 -10.20
CA THR A 761 -16.22 -104.73 -10.58
C THR A 761 -16.83 -105.55 -9.44
N ASN A 762 -18.07 -105.21 -9.04
CA ASN A 762 -18.80 -105.76 -7.89
C ASN A 762 -18.20 -105.50 -6.50
N GLU A 763 -17.24 -104.60 -6.37
CA GLU A 763 -16.71 -104.13 -5.08
C GLU A 763 -17.27 -102.76 -4.71
N THR A 764 -16.78 -102.19 -3.62
CA THR A 764 -17.18 -100.87 -3.11
C THR A 764 -15.95 -100.02 -2.86
N VAL A 765 -16.02 -98.73 -3.16
CA VAL A 765 -14.97 -97.78 -2.77
C VAL A 765 -15.50 -96.78 -1.74
N ILE A 766 -14.64 -96.35 -0.83
CA ILE A 766 -14.99 -95.36 0.19
C ILE A 766 -14.44 -94.02 -0.26
N LEU A 767 -15.33 -93.08 -0.58
CA LEU A 767 -14.97 -91.69 -0.81
C LEU A 767 -14.85 -91.00 0.55
N ARG A 768 -13.68 -90.43 0.84
CA ARG A 768 -13.38 -89.80 2.13
C ARG A 768 -13.13 -88.31 1.92
N ALA A 769 -14.09 -87.48 2.29
CA ALA A 769 -13.87 -86.05 2.36
C ALA A 769 -12.91 -85.70 3.53
N PRO A 770 -12.22 -84.55 3.50
CA PRO A 770 -11.33 -84.13 4.58
C PRO A 770 -12.10 -83.91 5.89
N ILE A 771 -11.42 -84.06 7.03
CA ILE A 771 -11.96 -83.60 8.32
C ILE A 771 -11.85 -82.08 8.43
N GLY A 772 -12.67 -81.44 9.27
CA GLY A 772 -12.55 -80.01 9.58
C GLY A 772 -13.69 -79.12 9.08
N PHE A 773 -14.76 -79.72 8.54
CA PHE A 773 -15.97 -79.02 8.11
C PHE A 773 -17.14 -79.29 9.07
N ASN A 774 -18.07 -78.36 9.13
CA ASN A 774 -19.25 -78.42 10.00
C ASN A 774 -20.32 -79.36 9.43
N SER A 775 -20.46 -79.42 8.10
CA SER A 775 -21.36 -80.34 7.41
C SER A 775 -20.77 -80.84 6.09
N TYR A 776 -21.25 -82.01 5.69
CA TYR A 776 -20.99 -82.64 4.40
C TYR A 776 -22.34 -82.90 3.74
N SER A 777 -22.42 -82.68 2.44
CA SER A 777 -23.61 -83.00 1.64
C SER A 777 -23.17 -83.60 0.32
N TRP A 778 -23.35 -84.91 0.16
CA TRP A 778 -23.01 -85.63 -1.05
C TRP A 778 -24.14 -85.60 -2.07
N SER A 779 -23.82 -85.71 -3.36
CA SER A 779 -24.81 -85.87 -4.45
C SER A 779 -25.67 -87.13 -4.29
N THR A 780 -25.26 -88.06 -3.42
CA THR A 780 -26.04 -89.24 -3.00
C THR A 780 -27.14 -88.92 -1.98
N GLY A 781 -27.13 -87.74 -1.38
CA GLY A 781 -27.98 -87.34 -0.26
C GLY A 781 -27.41 -87.70 1.13
N GLU A 782 -26.25 -88.34 1.18
CA GLU A 782 -25.55 -88.65 2.44
C GLU A 782 -24.88 -87.41 3.04
N THR A 783 -24.82 -87.35 4.37
CA THR A 783 -24.25 -86.19 5.09
C THR A 783 -23.03 -86.53 5.94
N THR A 784 -22.49 -87.73 5.79
CA THR A 784 -21.28 -88.19 6.48
C THR A 784 -20.03 -87.79 5.71
N LYS A 785 -18.90 -87.63 6.42
CA LYS A 785 -17.59 -87.37 5.80
C LYS A 785 -17.16 -88.45 4.81
N ASP A 786 -17.46 -89.70 5.16
CA ASP A 786 -17.14 -90.87 4.34
C ASP A 786 -18.44 -91.42 3.77
N ILE A 787 -18.45 -91.73 2.48
CA ILE A 787 -19.55 -92.46 1.84
C ILE A 787 -19.01 -93.71 1.15
N ILE A 788 -19.85 -94.75 1.13
CA ILE A 788 -19.57 -95.98 0.39
C ILE A 788 -20.31 -95.87 -0.94
N VAL A 789 -19.57 -95.99 -2.04
CA VAL A 789 -20.14 -95.96 -3.39
C VAL A 789 -19.92 -97.33 -4.05
N THR A 790 -20.96 -97.80 -4.74
CA THR A 790 -21.02 -99.14 -5.34
C THR A 790 -21.16 -99.11 -6.86
N GLN A 791 -21.25 -97.91 -7.45
CA GLN A 791 -21.44 -97.71 -8.88
C GLN A 791 -20.43 -96.67 -9.38
N PRO A 792 -19.86 -96.86 -10.58
CA PRO A 792 -19.08 -95.83 -11.23
C PRO A 792 -19.95 -94.62 -11.56
N GLY A 793 -19.33 -93.43 -11.58
CA GLY A 793 -20.02 -92.17 -11.82
C GLY A 793 -19.41 -90.99 -11.08
N ASP A 794 -20.02 -89.82 -11.26
CA ASP A 794 -19.57 -88.59 -10.64
C ASP A 794 -20.29 -88.37 -9.31
N TYR A 795 -19.50 -88.15 -8.25
CA TYR A 795 -19.99 -87.88 -6.90
C TYR A 795 -19.51 -86.50 -6.48
N THR A 796 -20.43 -85.62 -6.11
CA THR A 796 -20.10 -84.28 -5.62
C THR A 796 -20.27 -84.24 -4.12
N VAL A 797 -19.28 -83.74 -3.39
CA VAL A 797 -19.42 -83.37 -1.98
C VAL A 797 -19.43 -81.86 -1.87
N ILE A 798 -20.42 -81.31 -1.18
CA ILE A 798 -20.43 -79.94 -0.68
C ILE A 798 -20.01 -79.99 0.78
N VAL A 799 -19.03 -79.20 1.17
CA VAL A 799 -18.63 -79.06 2.57
C VAL A 799 -18.91 -77.62 3.03
N THR A 800 -19.48 -77.48 4.22
CA THR A 800 -19.75 -76.17 4.82
C THR A 800 -18.84 -75.97 6.01
N LYS A 801 -18.18 -74.82 6.09
CA LYS A 801 -17.40 -74.37 7.24
C LYS A 801 -18.09 -73.16 7.86
N VAL A 802 -18.41 -73.26 9.14
CA VAL A 802 -19.05 -72.19 9.91
C VAL A 802 -17.96 -71.45 10.68
N PHE A 803 -17.86 -70.15 10.43
CA PHE A 803 -17.00 -69.25 11.19
C PHE A 803 -17.84 -68.55 12.25
N ASN A 804 -17.39 -68.58 13.50
CA ASN A 804 -18.05 -67.91 14.63
C ASN A 804 -17.80 -66.39 14.62
N THR A 805 -18.05 -65.78 13.47
CA THR A 805 -18.03 -64.33 13.25
C THR A 805 -19.33 -63.71 13.78
N ASN A 806 -19.40 -62.38 13.83
CA ASN A 806 -20.63 -61.66 14.17
C ASN A 806 -20.96 -60.66 13.05
N PRO A 807 -21.87 -61.00 12.11
CA PRO A 807 -22.76 -62.15 12.10
C PRO A 807 -22.05 -63.48 11.77
N ILE A 808 -22.63 -64.62 12.17
CA ILE A 808 -22.09 -65.96 11.87
C ILE A 808 -22.09 -66.16 10.35
N THR A 809 -20.95 -66.56 9.80
CA THR A 809 -20.76 -66.71 8.34
C THR A 809 -20.45 -68.16 7.99
N GLU A 810 -21.09 -68.66 6.96
CA GLU A 810 -20.93 -70.04 6.47
C GLU A 810 -20.33 -70.01 5.06
N CYS A 811 -19.18 -70.66 4.90
CA CYS A 811 -18.52 -70.80 3.61
C CYS A 811 -18.68 -72.22 3.10
N GLU A 812 -19.05 -72.35 1.83
CA GLU A 812 -19.25 -73.64 1.17
C GLU A 812 -18.29 -73.80 0.01
N SER A 813 -17.81 -75.04 -0.16
CA SER A 813 -17.11 -75.45 -1.36
C SER A 813 -17.66 -76.78 -1.84
N SER A 814 -17.45 -77.06 -3.12
CA SER A 814 -17.85 -78.35 -3.69
C SER A 814 -16.72 -78.97 -4.51
N LYS A 815 -16.63 -80.30 -4.47
CA LYS A 815 -15.71 -81.07 -5.30
C LYS A 815 -16.43 -82.25 -5.91
N THR A 816 -16.23 -82.45 -7.21
CA THR A 816 -16.75 -83.61 -7.95
C THR A 816 -15.63 -84.62 -8.12
N ILE A 817 -15.93 -85.89 -7.84
CA ILE A 817 -15.01 -87.01 -7.83
C ILE A 817 -15.53 -88.07 -8.79
N GLN A 818 -14.66 -88.54 -9.69
CA GLN A 818 -15.00 -89.57 -10.65
C GLN A 818 -14.69 -90.96 -10.09
N VAL A 819 -15.69 -91.84 -10.02
CA VAL A 819 -15.48 -93.25 -9.68
C VAL A 819 -15.42 -94.04 -10.97
N ILE A 820 -14.26 -94.62 -11.26
CA ILE A 820 -13.96 -95.35 -12.49
C ILE A 820 -13.96 -96.84 -12.17
N GLU A 821 -14.72 -97.62 -12.93
CA GLU A 821 -14.75 -99.07 -12.79
C GLU A 821 -13.50 -99.70 -13.43
N SER A 822 -12.90 -100.67 -12.73
CA SER A 822 -11.75 -101.46 -13.17
C SER A 822 -12.00 -102.94 -12.83
N ASP A 823 -11.36 -103.88 -13.53
CA ASP A 823 -11.55 -105.31 -13.28
C ASP A 823 -10.25 -106.10 -13.46
N GLU A 824 -10.27 -107.36 -13.04
CA GLU A 824 -9.22 -108.32 -13.34
C GLU A 824 -9.16 -108.59 -14.85
N ALA A 825 -7.96 -108.69 -15.41
CA ALA A 825 -7.77 -109.08 -16.80
C ALA A 825 -8.40 -110.45 -17.07
N ILE A 826 -8.89 -110.63 -18.30
CA ILE A 826 -9.33 -111.93 -18.82
C ILE A 826 -8.42 -112.29 -20.00
N PHE A 827 -7.77 -113.45 -19.94
CA PHE A 827 -6.96 -113.95 -21.05
C PHE A 827 -7.78 -114.08 -22.33
N GLU A 828 -7.33 -113.44 -23.41
CA GLU A 828 -7.91 -113.58 -24.74
C GLU A 828 -7.11 -114.61 -25.55
N THR A 829 -5.84 -114.32 -25.83
CA THR A 829 -4.96 -115.20 -26.62
C THR A 829 -3.49 -115.00 -26.29
N PHE A 830 -2.68 -116.01 -26.64
CA PHE A 830 -1.22 -115.93 -26.62
C PHE A 830 -0.67 -116.11 -28.03
N GLU A 831 0.26 -115.25 -28.44
CA GLU A 831 1.06 -115.45 -29.63
C GLU A 831 2.48 -115.86 -29.24
N ILE A 832 2.82 -117.10 -29.59
CA ILE A 832 4.12 -117.70 -29.29
C ILE A 832 4.97 -117.74 -30.56
N GLN A 833 6.19 -117.21 -30.47
CA GLN A 833 7.26 -117.45 -31.42
C GLN A 833 8.36 -118.25 -30.74
N ASP A 834 8.45 -119.54 -31.07
CA ASP A 834 9.45 -120.47 -30.55
C ASP A 834 10.33 -121.10 -31.65
N TRP A 835 11.07 -122.16 -31.35
CA TRP A 835 12.01 -122.89 -32.24
C TRP A 835 13.37 -122.24 -32.48
N THR A 836 13.72 -121.22 -31.69
CA THR A 836 15.06 -120.59 -31.72
C THR A 836 15.81 -120.81 -30.40
N ASP A 837 17.14 -120.67 -30.42
CA ASP A 837 17.96 -120.91 -29.23
C ASP A 837 17.77 -119.84 -28.13
N ASN A 838 17.51 -118.59 -28.53
CA ASN A 838 17.47 -117.44 -27.61
C ASN A 838 16.72 -116.21 -28.18
N SER A 839 15.96 -116.37 -29.26
CA SER A 839 15.20 -115.27 -29.90
C SER A 839 13.71 -115.58 -29.94
N ASN A 840 13.20 -116.27 -28.92
CA ASN A 840 11.78 -116.60 -28.81
C ASN A 840 11.02 -115.42 -28.18
N SER A 841 9.70 -115.38 -28.38
CA SER A 841 8.84 -114.37 -27.75
C SER A 841 7.47 -114.91 -27.35
N ILE A 842 6.89 -114.28 -26.33
CA ILE A 842 5.51 -114.49 -25.87
C ILE A 842 4.82 -113.14 -25.91
N ALA A 843 3.76 -113.01 -26.72
CA ALA A 843 2.82 -111.90 -26.61
C ALA A 843 1.52 -112.40 -25.97
N VAL A 844 0.98 -111.65 -25.03
CA VAL A 844 -0.28 -111.98 -24.35
C VAL A 844 -1.31 -110.87 -24.58
N PHE A 845 -2.51 -111.27 -25.01
CA PHE A 845 -3.64 -110.36 -25.18
C PHE A 845 -4.68 -110.66 -24.11
N VAL A 846 -5.15 -109.60 -23.46
CA VAL A 846 -6.16 -109.65 -22.41
C VAL A 846 -7.31 -108.69 -22.73
N THR A 847 -8.47 -108.98 -22.16
CA THR A 847 -9.67 -108.15 -22.21
C THR A 847 -10.13 -107.79 -20.80
N GLY A 848 -10.89 -106.70 -20.68
CA GLY A 848 -11.47 -106.20 -19.43
C GLY A 848 -11.45 -104.66 -19.38
N LEU A 849 -11.99 -104.10 -18.31
CA LEU A 849 -12.08 -102.67 -18.01
C LEU A 849 -10.83 -102.10 -17.31
N GLY A 850 -9.93 -102.95 -16.82
CA GLY A 850 -8.70 -102.56 -16.12
C GLY A 850 -7.57 -102.02 -17.01
N ASP A 851 -6.59 -101.38 -16.38
CA ASP A 851 -5.34 -100.96 -17.01
C ASP A 851 -4.25 -101.97 -16.63
N TYR A 852 -3.83 -102.79 -17.57
CA TYR A 852 -3.03 -103.98 -17.27
C TYR A 852 -1.54 -103.79 -17.48
N GLU A 853 -0.76 -104.45 -16.64
CA GLU A 853 0.68 -104.64 -16.83
C GLU A 853 1.05 -106.12 -16.74
N TYR A 854 2.14 -106.49 -17.40
CA TYR A 854 2.52 -107.87 -17.71
C TYR A 854 3.88 -108.22 -17.10
N SER A 855 4.06 -109.43 -16.59
CA SER A 855 5.33 -109.91 -16.02
C SER A 855 5.59 -111.38 -16.34
N LEU A 856 6.86 -111.81 -16.34
CA LEU A 856 7.25 -113.24 -16.41
C LEU A 856 7.66 -113.83 -15.06
N ASP A 857 7.81 -112.99 -14.02
CA ASP A 857 8.33 -113.39 -12.72
C ASP A 857 7.44 -112.93 -11.54
N ASN A 858 6.32 -112.26 -11.84
CA ASN A 858 5.40 -111.64 -10.88
C ASN A 858 6.04 -110.54 -10.02
N ILE A 859 7.20 -110.02 -10.42
CA ILE A 859 7.95 -108.99 -9.69
C ILE A 859 8.13 -107.77 -10.59
N VAL A 860 8.72 -107.98 -11.77
CA VAL A 860 9.00 -106.92 -12.74
C VAL A 860 7.90 -106.93 -13.77
N TYR A 861 7.06 -105.90 -13.71
CA TYR A 861 5.96 -105.68 -14.65
C TYR A 861 6.34 -104.65 -15.72
N GLN A 862 5.76 -104.81 -16.91
CA GLN A 862 5.89 -103.92 -18.06
C GLN A 862 4.52 -103.66 -18.67
N ASP A 863 4.29 -102.47 -19.23
CA ASP A 863 3.06 -102.16 -19.97
C ASP A 863 2.96 -102.90 -21.31
N ASN A 864 4.10 -103.31 -21.86
CA ASN A 864 4.14 -103.98 -23.14
C ASN A 864 3.68 -105.45 -22.98
N PRO A 865 2.67 -105.92 -23.73
CA PRO A 865 2.20 -107.30 -23.64
C PRO A 865 3.16 -108.34 -24.23
N VAL A 866 4.34 -107.92 -24.72
CA VAL A 866 5.27 -108.79 -25.45
C VAL A 866 6.61 -108.92 -24.75
N PHE A 867 7.03 -110.17 -24.51
CA PHE A 867 8.32 -110.55 -23.98
C PHE A 867 9.19 -111.11 -25.10
N TYR A 868 10.40 -110.59 -25.27
CA TYR A 868 11.33 -110.97 -26.35
C TYR A 868 12.60 -111.63 -25.81
N ASN A 869 13.36 -112.25 -26.71
CA ASN A 869 14.67 -112.87 -26.44
C ASN A 869 14.63 -113.97 -25.36
N LEU A 870 13.54 -114.73 -25.36
CA LEU A 870 13.32 -115.81 -24.42
C LEU A 870 14.08 -117.07 -24.87
N GLU A 871 14.68 -117.78 -23.92
CA GLU A 871 15.26 -119.11 -24.14
C GLU A 871 14.14 -120.16 -24.21
N PRO A 872 14.35 -121.30 -24.87
CA PRO A 872 13.39 -122.41 -24.82
C PRO A 872 13.20 -122.89 -23.37
N GLY A 873 11.96 -122.89 -22.89
CA GLY A 873 11.70 -123.02 -21.46
C GLY A 873 10.22 -122.93 -21.11
N GLU A 874 9.95 -123.00 -19.81
CA GLU A 874 8.65 -122.73 -19.20
C GLU A 874 8.64 -121.29 -18.65
N TYR A 875 7.56 -120.56 -18.92
CA TYR A 875 7.36 -119.18 -18.50
C TYR A 875 5.96 -119.00 -17.93
N SER A 876 5.85 -118.44 -16.73
CA SER A 876 4.55 -118.02 -16.18
C SER A 876 4.32 -116.55 -16.54
N VAL A 877 3.31 -116.27 -17.36
CA VAL A 877 2.96 -114.90 -17.75
C VAL A 877 1.91 -114.38 -16.79
N PHE A 878 2.28 -113.40 -15.96
CA PHE A 878 1.40 -112.71 -15.02
C PHE A 878 0.84 -111.43 -15.65
N ILE A 879 -0.43 -111.16 -15.42
CA ILE A 879 -1.07 -109.89 -15.75
C ILE A 879 -1.79 -109.40 -14.51
N ARG A 880 -1.52 -108.16 -14.12
CA ARG A 880 -2.28 -107.49 -13.05
C ARG A 880 -2.90 -106.21 -13.54
N ASP A 881 -4.06 -105.89 -12.97
CA ASP A 881 -4.65 -104.57 -13.09
C ASP A 881 -3.87 -103.59 -12.21
N LYS A 882 -3.39 -102.49 -12.80
CA LYS A 882 -2.69 -101.41 -12.10
C LYS A 882 -3.57 -100.70 -11.09
N ASN A 883 -4.88 -100.75 -11.30
CA ASN A 883 -5.85 -100.22 -10.35
C ASN A 883 -6.14 -101.19 -9.18
N GLY A 884 -5.48 -102.36 -9.16
CA GLY A 884 -5.49 -103.30 -8.05
C GLY A 884 -6.57 -104.37 -8.11
N CYS A 885 -7.31 -104.49 -9.21
CA CYS A 885 -8.49 -105.35 -9.30
C CYS A 885 -8.24 -106.82 -9.63
N GLY A 886 -7.01 -107.32 -9.52
CA GLY A 886 -6.70 -108.75 -9.64
C GLY A 886 -5.36 -109.04 -10.31
N VAL A 887 -4.95 -110.30 -10.24
CA VAL A 887 -3.72 -110.82 -10.89
C VAL A 887 -4.01 -112.21 -11.43
N ILE A 888 -3.95 -112.35 -12.76
CA ILE A 888 -4.05 -113.64 -13.46
C ILE A 888 -2.67 -114.12 -13.92
N TYR A 889 -2.50 -115.42 -14.12
CA TYR A 889 -1.30 -115.97 -14.74
C TYR A 889 -1.59 -117.24 -15.55
N GLU A 890 -0.74 -117.52 -16.54
CA GLU A 890 -0.80 -118.73 -17.38
C GLU A 890 0.62 -119.21 -17.70
N ASP A 891 0.82 -120.53 -17.74
CA ASP A 891 2.12 -121.14 -18.05
C ASP A 891 2.27 -121.39 -19.56
N ILE A 892 3.33 -120.84 -20.14
CA ILE A 892 3.65 -120.89 -21.57
C ILE A 892 4.96 -121.62 -21.79
N TYR A 893 4.92 -122.59 -22.71
CA TYR A 893 6.06 -123.46 -23.03
C TYR A 893 6.64 -123.11 -24.41
N LEU A 894 7.90 -122.66 -24.43
CA LEU A 894 8.66 -122.34 -25.64
C LEU A 894 9.49 -123.55 -26.09
N MET A 895 9.20 -124.08 -27.28
CA MET A 895 9.83 -125.30 -27.80
C MET A 895 11.09 -125.02 -28.59
N TYR A 896 11.98 -126.02 -28.63
CA TYR A 896 13.18 -125.98 -29.45
C TYR A 896 13.59 -127.38 -29.90
N TYR A 897 14.28 -127.46 -31.03
CA TYR A 897 14.80 -128.73 -31.53
C TYR A 897 16.33 -128.73 -31.47
N PRO A 898 16.97 -129.75 -30.88
CA PRO A 898 18.42 -129.89 -30.93
C PRO A 898 18.92 -129.91 -32.37
N LYS A 899 19.97 -129.15 -32.71
CA LYS A 899 20.53 -129.14 -34.07
C LYS A 899 21.34 -130.39 -34.40
N PHE A 900 21.74 -131.14 -33.39
CA PHE A 900 22.42 -132.42 -33.55
C PHE A 900 22.14 -133.32 -32.35
N PHE A 901 22.43 -134.60 -32.51
CA PHE A 901 22.50 -135.55 -31.41
C PHE A 901 23.56 -136.62 -31.72
N THR A 902 24.07 -137.27 -30.68
CA THR A 902 25.19 -138.21 -30.72
C THR A 902 24.76 -139.51 -30.05
N PRO A 903 24.08 -140.43 -30.77
CA PRO A 903 23.62 -141.70 -30.20
C PRO A 903 24.81 -142.66 -29.98
N ASN A 904 25.57 -142.45 -28.90
CA ASN A 904 26.76 -143.22 -28.50
C ASN A 904 26.60 -143.88 -27.10
N ASP A 905 25.45 -143.70 -26.46
CA ASP A 905 25.05 -144.28 -25.18
C ASP A 905 25.90 -143.78 -24.00
N ASP A 906 26.34 -142.51 -24.06
CA ASP A 906 27.14 -141.86 -23.01
C ASP A 906 26.31 -141.05 -22.00
N GLY A 907 24.99 -141.00 -22.19
CA GLY A 907 24.01 -140.26 -21.40
C GLY A 907 23.77 -138.84 -21.90
N TYR A 908 24.50 -138.36 -22.91
CA TYR A 908 24.42 -137.00 -23.43
C TYR A 908 24.05 -136.96 -24.92
N ASN A 909 22.90 -136.35 -25.22
CA ASN A 909 22.37 -136.25 -26.59
C ASN A 909 22.22 -137.62 -27.29
N ASP A 910 21.96 -138.69 -26.55
CA ASP A 910 21.73 -140.02 -27.12
C ASP A 910 20.44 -140.12 -27.93
N PHE A 911 19.48 -139.26 -27.58
CA PHE A 911 18.19 -139.19 -28.22
C PHE A 911 17.95 -137.79 -28.77
N TRP A 912 17.35 -137.74 -29.95
CA TRP A 912 16.86 -136.52 -30.53
C TRP A 912 15.36 -136.34 -30.23
N GLN A 913 15.02 -135.28 -29.51
CA GLN A 913 13.65 -134.92 -29.16
C GLN A 913 13.47 -133.39 -29.18
N ILE A 914 12.26 -132.93 -29.44
CA ILE A 914 11.91 -131.53 -29.25
C ILE A 914 11.89 -131.19 -27.75
N LYS A 915 12.68 -130.20 -27.33
CA LYS A 915 12.63 -129.65 -25.97
C LYS A 915 11.24 -129.09 -25.69
N MET A 916 10.73 -129.36 -24.48
CA MET A 916 9.37 -129.04 -24.03
C MET A 916 8.23 -129.76 -24.76
N ALA A 917 8.52 -130.77 -25.58
CA ALA A 917 7.48 -131.54 -26.26
C ALA A 917 6.51 -132.26 -25.30
N SER A 918 6.97 -132.65 -24.11
CA SER A 918 6.12 -133.32 -23.12
C SER A 918 4.96 -132.46 -22.62
N HIS A 919 5.09 -131.13 -22.67
CA HIS A 919 4.02 -130.19 -22.29
C HIS A 919 2.96 -130.01 -23.39
N GLU A 920 3.20 -130.60 -24.57
CA GLU A 920 2.17 -130.78 -25.60
C GLU A 920 2.13 -132.22 -26.11
N PRO A 921 1.47 -133.13 -25.37
CA PRO A 921 1.37 -134.55 -25.74
C PRO A 921 0.75 -134.81 -27.12
N GLY A 922 0.00 -133.83 -27.64
CA GLY A 922 -0.60 -133.87 -28.97
C GLY A 922 0.36 -133.58 -30.14
N LEU A 923 1.60 -133.17 -29.87
CA LEU A 923 2.60 -132.91 -30.92
C LEU A 923 2.83 -134.16 -31.78
N GLU A 924 2.82 -133.96 -33.09
CA GLU A 924 3.16 -135.01 -34.03
C GLU A 924 4.54 -134.77 -34.60
N ILE A 925 5.52 -135.55 -34.15
CA ILE A 925 6.92 -135.34 -34.49
C ILE A 925 7.37 -136.46 -35.43
N TYR A 926 7.69 -136.10 -36.66
CA TYR A 926 8.10 -137.02 -37.72
C TYR A 926 9.55 -136.74 -38.12
N ILE A 927 10.32 -137.79 -38.39
CA ILE A 927 11.72 -137.70 -38.81
C ILE A 927 11.89 -138.39 -40.16
N HIS A 928 12.58 -137.73 -41.08
CA HIS A 928 12.74 -138.12 -42.48
C HIS A 928 14.23 -138.14 -42.88
N ASP A 929 14.57 -138.95 -43.87
CA ASP A 929 15.88 -138.91 -44.53
C ASP A 929 16.01 -137.75 -45.52
N ARG A 930 17.21 -137.57 -46.09
CA ARG A 930 17.53 -136.57 -47.12
C ARG A 930 16.73 -136.64 -48.42
N HIS A 931 15.99 -137.72 -48.66
CA HIS A 931 15.13 -137.90 -49.84
C HIS A 931 13.64 -137.75 -49.48
N GLY A 932 13.32 -137.37 -48.24
CA GLY A 932 11.95 -137.17 -47.74
C GLY A 932 11.26 -138.45 -47.24
N LYS A 933 11.95 -139.60 -47.21
CA LYS A 933 11.37 -140.84 -46.71
C LYS A 933 11.18 -140.76 -45.20
N LEU A 934 9.95 -140.99 -44.73
CA LEU A 934 9.64 -141.06 -43.30
C LEU A 934 10.40 -142.24 -42.66
N LEU A 935 11.21 -141.93 -41.65
CA LEU A 935 11.95 -142.90 -40.86
C LEU A 935 11.15 -143.27 -39.61
N THR A 936 10.72 -142.30 -38.82
CA THR A 936 9.97 -142.60 -37.60
C THR A 936 9.03 -141.46 -37.21
N LYS A 937 8.02 -141.78 -36.41
CA LYS A 937 7.22 -140.82 -35.64
C LYS A 937 7.62 -141.00 -34.17
N ILE A 938 8.12 -139.95 -33.52
CA ILE A 938 8.47 -139.99 -32.11
C ILE A 938 7.34 -139.44 -31.24
N ASN A 939 7.16 -140.02 -30.05
CA ASN A 939 6.17 -139.58 -29.07
C ASN A 939 6.77 -138.39 -28.29
N PRO A 940 6.03 -137.27 -28.11
CA PRO A 940 6.50 -136.11 -27.34
C PRO A 940 6.94 -136.43 -25.90
N ASN A 941 6.36 -137.47 -25.29
CA ASN A 941 6.69 -137.95 -23.95
C ASN A 941 7.80 -139.04 -23.93
N SER A 942 8.33 -139.43 -25.09
CA SER A 942 9.44 -140.38 -25.16
C SER A 942 10.78 -139.67 -25.09
N LEU A 943 11.85 -140.41 -24.77
CA LEU A 943 13.23 -139.90 -24.76
C LEU A 943 13.65 -139.30 -26.10
N GLY A 944 13.06 -139.76 -27.21
CA GLY A 944 13.32 -139.24 -28.56
C GLY A 944 13.75 -140.34 -29.52
N TRP A 945 14.28 -139.93 -30.67
CA TRP A 945 14.83 -140.84 -31.67
C TRP A 945 16.29 -141.15 -31.38
N ASP A 946 16.64 -142.44 -31.35
CA ASP A 946 17.99 -142.97 -31.10
C ASP A 946 18.85 -143.09 -32.38
N GLY A 947 18.33 -142.65 -33.53
CA GLY A 947 19.04 -142.72 -34.80
C GLY A 947 19.02 -144.10 -35.46
N THR A 948 18.05 -144.96 -35.12
CA THR A 948 17.83 -146.25 -35.80
C THR A 948 16.60 -146.21 -36.73
N PHE A 949 16.61 -147.01 -37.80
CA PHE A 949 15.43 -147.25 -38.65
C PHE A 949 15.33 -148.75 -38.96
N ASN A 950 14.22 -149.38 -38.55
CA ASN A 950 14.01 -150.83 -38.63
C ASN A 950 15.12 -151.66 -37.96
N GLY A 951 15.66 -151.18 -36.83
CA GLY A 951 16.72 -151.85 -36.07
C GLY A 951 18.13 -151.64 -36.60
N GLU A 952 18.29 -150.95 -37.75
CA GLU A 952 19.58 -150.64 -38.33
C GLU A 952 20.02 -149.21 -38.01
N LEU A 953 21.33 -149.04 -37.83
CA LEU A 953 21.96 -147.76 -37.53
C LEU A 953 21.92 -146.83 -38.75
N MET A 954 21.30 -145.65 -38.61
CA MET A 954 21.20 -144.66 -39.68
C MET A 954 22.50 -143.85 -39.84
N PRO A 955 23.03 -143.63 -41.06
CA PRO A 955 24.36 -143.05 -41.24
C PRO A 955 24.50 -141.65 -40.63
N THR A 956 25.74 -141.25 -40.29
CA THR A 956 26.05 -139.85 -39.95
C THR A 956 25.65 -138.96 -41.13
N ASN A 957 24.58 -138.19 -40.95
CA ASN A 957 23.96 -137.36 -41.98
C ASN A 957 23.01 -136.33 -41.34
N ASP A 958 22.54 -135.41 -42.16
CA ASP A 958 21.40 -134.59 -41.79
C ASP A 958 20.09 -135.37 -41.98
N TYR A 959 19.20 -135.17 -41.02
CA TYR A 959 17.84 -135.70 -40.97
C TYR A 959 16.88 -134.54 -40.85
N TRP A 960 15.73 -134.65 -41.50
CA TRP A 960 14.71 -133.61 -41.47
C TRP A 960 13.62 -134.02 -40.51
N PHE A 961 13.14 -133.08 -39.70
CA PHE A 961 11.94 -133.30 -38.93
C PHE A 961 10.79 -132.46 -39.45
N VAL A 962 9.59 -132.98 -39.23
CA VAL A 962 8.35 -132.24 -39.36
C VAL A 962 7.63 -132.38 -38.03
N VAL A 963 7.43 -131.27 -37.33
CA VAL A 963 6.60 -131.21 -36.12
C VAL A 963 5.31 -130.54 -36.50
N LYS A 964 4.19 -131.25 -36.36
CA LYS A 964 2.87 -130.62 -36.40
C LYS A 964 2.44 -130.36 -34.97
N ARG A 965 2.07 -129.12 -34.70
CA ARG A 965 1.63 -128.63 -33.40
C ARG A 965 0.12 -128.36 -33.47
N PRO A 966 -0.74 -129.31 -33.04
CA PRO A 966 -2.18 -129.14 -33.17
C PRO A 966 -2.73 -127.96 -32.37
N SER A 967 -2.08 -127.59 -31.25
CA SER A 967 -2.49 -126.47 -30.38
C SER A 967 -2.56 -125.12 -31.11
N ASN A 968 -1.71 -124.91 -32.13
CA ASN A 968 -1.70 -123.69 -32.93
C ASN A 968 -1.83 -123.94 -34.45
N GLY A 969 -2.10 -125.19 -34.85
CA GLY A 969 -2.20 -125.60 -36.25
C GLY A 969 -0.93 -125.46 -37.09
N LYS A 970 0.20 -125.07 -36.49
CA LYS A 970 1.45 -124.82 -37.23
C LYS A 970 2.20 -126.12 -37.49
N THR A 971 2.89 -126.15 -38.63
CA THR A 971 3.82 -127.22 -38.98
C THR A 971 5.22 -126.64 -39.10
N TYR A 972 6.10 -127.08 -38.23
CA TYR A 972 7.49 -126.69 -38.22
C TYR A 972 8.32 -127.75 -38.91
N LYS A 973 9.29 -127.30 -39.70
CA LYS A 973 10.22 -128.18 -40.40
C LYS A 973 11.61 -127.66 -40.16
N GLY A 974 12.52 -128.57 -39.88
CA GLY A 974 13.93 -128.26 -39.77
C GLY A 974 14.75 -129.50 -40.07
N HIS A 975 16.05 -129.38 -39.88
CA HIS A 975 16.94 -130.51 -39.93
C HIS A 975 17.85 -130.51 -38.72
N PHE A 976 18.37 -131.68 -38.40
CA PHE A 976 19.35 -131.90 -37.37
C PHE A 976 20.35 -132.93 -37.86
N THR A 977 21.57 -132.84 -37.36
CA THR A 977 22.64 -133.77 -37.71
C THR A 977 22.67 -134.93 -36.73
N LEU A 978 22.54 -136.15 -37.23
CA LEU A 978 22.95 -137.34 -36.46
C LEU A 978 24.46 -137.45 -36.59
N LYS A 979 25.18 -137.34 -35.48
CA LYS A 979 26.65 -137.42 -35.45
C LYS A 979 27.08 -138.70 -34.74
N ARG A 980 27.71 -139.63 -35.46
CA ARG A 980 28.42 -140.78 -34.89
C ARG A 980 29.92 -140.67 -35.09
#